data_AF-A0A2R5G6V9-F1
#
_entry.id   AF-A0A2R5G6V9-F1
#
_cell.length_a   1.000
_cell.length_b   1.000
_cell.length_c   1.000
_cell.angle_alpha   90.00
_cell.angle_beta   90.00
_cell.angle_gamma   90.00
#
_symmetry.space_group_name_H-M   'P 1'
#
loop_
_entity.id
_entity.type
_entity.pdbx_description
1 polymer ?
#
loop_
_entity_poly.entity_id
_entity_poly.type
_entity_poly.pdbx_seq_one_letter_code
_entity_poly.pdbx_strand_id
1 'polypeptide(L)'
;MVASTESRLDLGYVRWGLVVQRLKKVPSAETPAKGFGPEHCWRRYGPVHEQADVLRARLHAEEPAIWTADGQKTNVRLRRAFHDTLGVDQAIFVFCDDLLERVYELPWLESWRDELEGIFSSLGIQTKQVIRCLLARLPPGKVIPAHHDTGLWSTRSHRVHVPLVTSDQHGDEDKQVVFKAGHNDDALERVAFETGVAIELNNRAKHNVINNWDQYRVHLIFDYVELDLADELPRLKLQPGQTVVQTRRAIFLDEAAVRAVDYLLAEEKESSSGSSSSNSITSSPDGEGELSAEERVRRSKKLARLWIDAHAGDKAGGGSGGGGGFKYLQAFSRRFADGECTAVDFIIFLEERLGKAGVLEAFGPELDLPLLVNDLERRAALHAAMEARRQVPCLFAVLGAMKCGTTSLYEYIVQHPSIVRAKQKEPHALDWRWDALQKWTPKGEVATQAAQLLDARLATADPKTPSVDRELAERYMNIFEMAPLLERVQAGEFVVSGEATPSYLLGGIAVAKRLRSVAPDARLVVILRDPVERAFSHFQMTRDMTGTPDQLRRRGVVADKTFEELIAEDLARLESTGTLDADLDDVDGDRFEEEYLCTAPMTHGGHSYVGRGFYALQIERWLQVFPREQFLFLRLDRLAANTQAEMARVFRFLGLPPARIADTKPKNTRAYSPIDAETRARLEAIYAPHNDRLVRLLGKEFAF
;
A
#
# COMPACT_ATOMS: atom_id res chain seq x y z
N MET A 1 -43.76 22.18 -9.22
CA MET A 1 -43.03 23.30 -8.59
C MET A 1 -42.30 22.70 -7.40
N VAL A 2 -40.98 22.59 -7.26
CA VAL A 2 -39.77 23.23 -7.83
C VAL A 2 -38.65 22.17 -7.67
N ALA A 3 -38.03 21.66 -8.75
CA ALA A 3 -36.66 21.93 -9.19
C ALA A 3 -35.53 21.93 -8.13
N SER A 4 -34.69 20.89 -8.20
CA SER A 4 -33.21 20.86 -8.25
C SER A 4 -32.30 21.59 -7.25
N THR A 5 -31.09 21.00 -7.15
CA THR A 5 -29.78 21.46 -6.64
C THR A 5 -29.54 21.44 -5.13
N GLU A 6 -28.69 20.51 -4.67
CA GLU A 6 -27.34 20.86 -4.17
C GLU A 6 -26.46 19.63 -3.87
N SER A 7 -25.32 19.61 -4.55
CA SER A 7 -24.12 18.82 -4.30
C SER A 7 -23.50 19.14 -2.93
N ARG A 8 -23.10 18.13 -2.14
CA ARG A 8 -22.12 18.31 -1.05
C ARG A 8 -21.34 17.01 -0.72
N LEU A 9 -20.21 16.89 -1.42
CA LEU A 9 -18.88 16.44 -0.96
C LEU A 9 -18.78 15.19 -0.07
N ASP A 10 -18.55 14.05 -0.74
CA ASP A 10 -17.93 12.83 -0.21
C ASP A 10 -16.40 13.00 -0.12
N LEU A 11 -15.89 13.42 1.05
CA LEU A 11 -14.46 13.49 1.36
C LEU A 11 -14.24 13.07 2.83
N GLY A 12 -14.22 11.76 3.10
CA GLY A 12 -14.03 11.26 4.47
C GLY A 12 -13.21 9.98 4.61
N TYR A 13 -13.54 8.92 3.87
CA TYR A 13 -13.01 7.57 4.16
C TYR A 13 -11.68 7.19 3.49
N VAL A 14 -11.19 7.99 2.54
CA VAL A 14 -9.97 7.72 1.75
C VAL A 14 -8.68 7.86 2.58
N ARG A 15 -8.73 8.41 3.81
CA ARG A 15 -7.50 8.79 4.55
C ARG A 15 -6.91 7.76 5.51
N TRP A 16 -7.64 6.76 6.01
CA TRP A 16 -7.13 5.90 7.10
C TRP A 16 -6.52 4.55 6.69
N GLY A 17 -6.96 3.92 5.59
CA GLY A 17 -6.31 2.73 5.03
C GLY A 17 -4.85 2.99 4.60
N LEU A 18 -4.57 4.22 4.16
CA LEU A 18 -3.21 4.71 3.91
C LEU A 18 -2.39 4.77 5.21
N VAL A 19 -2.92 5.29 6.32
CA VAL A 19 -2.15 5.45 7.57
C VAL A 19 -1.66 4.11 8.16
N VAL A 20 -2.42 3.02 8.00
CA VAL A 20 -2.05 1.67 8.48
C VAL A 20 -1.12 0.93 7.52
N GLN A 21 -1.26 1.10 6.20
CA GLN A 21 -0.28 0.57 5.23
C GLN A 21 1.06 1.32 5.28
N ARG A 22 1.05 2.60 5.64
CA ARG A 22 2.24 3.45 5.81
C ARG A 22 3.12 3.03 7.00
N LEU A 23 2.57 2.34 8.00
CA LEU A 23 3.31 1.76 9.12
C LEU A 23 4.19 0.55 8.76
N LYS A 24 3.78 -0.24 7.76
CA LYS A 24 4.49 -1.46 7.31
C LYS A 24 5.74 -1.17 6.45
N LYS A 25 5.96 0.11 6.08
CA LYS A 25 7.03 0.56 5.19
C LYS A 25 8.23 1.15 5.94
N VAL A 26 8.19 1.26 7.27
CA VAL A 26 9.31 1.81 8.06
C VAL A 26 10.34 0.69 8.30
N PRO A 27 11.57 0.80 7.78
CA PRO A 27 12.61 -0.23 7.96
C PRO A 27 13.03 -0.36 9.43
N SER A 28 13.40 -1.58 9.87
CA SER A 28 13.95 -1.79 11.21
C SER A 28 15.21 -0.94 11.41
N ALA A 29 15.51 -0.54 12.65
CA ALA A 29 16.72 0.23 12.99
C ALA A 29 18.01 -0.41 12.45
N GLU A 30 18.00 -1.72 12.20
CA GLU A 30 19.11 -2.54 11.72
C GLU A 30 19.30 -2.55 10.18
N THR A 31 18.38 -1.98 9.40
CA THR A 31 18.55 -1.90 7.94
C THR A 31 19.61 -0.83 7.61
N PRO A 32 20.76 -1.16 6.98
CA PRO A 32 21.81 -0.18 6.68
C PRO A 32 21.35 0.83 5.62
N ALA A 33 21.91 2.05 5.64
CA ALA A 33 21.70 3.01 4.56
C ALA A 33 22.34 2.54 3.25
N LYS A 34 21.82 3.05 2.13
CA LYS A 34 22.31 2.72 0.79
C LYS A 34 23.78 3.13 0.65
N GLY A 35 24.62 2.23 0.10
CA GLY A 35 26.03 2.51 -0.20
C GLY A 35 27.02 2.30 0.96
N PHE A 36 26.55 1.96 2.16
CA PHE A 36 27.39 1.66 3.33
C PHE A 36 27.33 0.18 3.70
N GLY A 37 28.50 -0.43 3.90
CA GLY A 37 28.63 -1.75 4.52
C GLY A 37 28.41 -1.69 6.04
N PRO A 38 28.39 -2.84 6.75
CA PRO A 38 28.07 -2.89 8.18
C PRO A 38 29.08 -2.17 9.08
N GLU A 39 30.25 -1.79 8.58
CA GLU A 39 31.33 -1.24 9.41
C GLU A 39 31.51 0.28 9.31
N HIS A 40 31.00 0.95 8.27
CA HIS A 40 31.28 2.38 8.03
C HIS A 40 30.04 3.26 8.23
N CYS A 41 30.17 4.34 9.02
CA CYS A 41 29.11 5.30 9.29
C CYS A 41 29.20 6.59 8.47
N TRP A 42 30.32 6.84 7.81
CA TRP A 42 30.56 8.02 6.98
C TRP A 42 31.73 7.77 6.02
N ARG A 43 31.84 8.58 4.96
CA ARG A 43 33.00 8.60 4.05
C ARG A 43 33.22 10.00 3.49
N ARG A 44 34.48 10.36 3.20
CA ARG A 44 34.82 11.58 2.47
C ARG A 44 34.42 11.41 1.01
N TYR A 45 33.60 12.31 0.49
CA TYR A 45 33.07 12.23 -0.87
C TYR A 45 33.95 13.01 -1.86
N GLY A 46 34.44 14.18 -1.46
CA GLY A 46 35.42 14.96 -2.22
C GLY A 46 35.48 16.43 -1.80
N PRO A 47 36.56 17.16 -2.14
CA PRO A 47 36.60 18.61 -1.98
C PRO A 47 35.70 19.30 -3.00
N VAL A 48 34.99 20.32 -2.56
CA VAL A 48 34.11 21.21 -3.33
C VAL A 48 34.36 22.67 -2.94
N HIS A 49 35.60 23.02 -2.58
CA HIS A 49 35.97 24.30 -1.96
C HIS A 49 35.51 25.51 -2.78
N GLU A 50 35.79 25.52 -4.09
CA GLU A 50 35.41 26.64 -4.97
C GLU A 50 33.89 26.81 -5.06
N GLN A 51 33.15 25.71 -5.20
CA GLN A 51 31.69 25.72 -5.29
C GLN A 51 31.05 26.10 -3.94
N ALA A 52 31.65 25.63 -2.84
CA ALA A 52 31.24 26.00 -1.49
C ALA A 52 31.49 27.49 -1.21
N ASP A 53 32.57 28.07 -1.72
CA ASP A 53 32.87 29.50 -1.60
C ASP A 53 31.85 30.36 -2.36
N VAL A 54 31.44 29.94 -3.57
CA VAL A 54 30.36 30.59 -4.33
C VAL A 54 29.05 30.55 -3.55
N LEU A 55 28.67 29.38 -3.04
CA LEU A 55 27.44 29.23 -2.25
C LEU A 55 27.51 30.04 -0.94
N ARG A 56 28.68 30.12 -0.30
CA ARG A 56 28.89 30.93 0.92
C ARG A 56 28.79 32.43 0.62
N ALA A 57 29.30 32.91 -0.51
CA ALA A 57 29.15 34.30 -0.92
C ALA A 57 27.67 34.65 -1.14
N ARG A 58 26.91 33.75 -1.80
CA ARG A 58 25.46 33.89 -1.96
C ARG A 58 24.74 33.91 -0.62
N LEU A 59 25.13 33.02 0.30
CA LEU A 59 24.60 32.98 1.66
C LEU A 59 24.80 34.30 2.38
N HIS A 60 26.02 34.85 2.39
CA HIS A 60 26.32 36.13 3.04
C HIS A 60 25.51 37.30 2.47
N ALA A 61 25.23 37.30 1.17
CA ALA A 61 24.41 38.34 0.54
C ALA A 61 22.94 38.31 0.99
N GLU A 62 22.46 37.16 1.45
CA GLU A 62 21.07 36.93 1.86
C GLU A 62 20.90 36.94 3.39
N GLU A 63 22.00 37.05 4.16
CA GLU A 63 21.94 37.19 5.61
C GLU A 63 21.56 38.61 6.06
N PRO A 64 20.77 38.75 7.15
CA PRO A 64 20.17 37.70 7.97
C PRO A 64 18.83 37.18 7.41
N ALA A 65 18.32 37.77 6.32
CA ALA A 65 16.97 37.58 5.82
C ALA A 65 16.63 36.11 5.54
N ILE A 66 17.57 35.36 4.97
CA ILE A 66 17.42 33.93 4.64
C ILE A 66 16.99 33.06 5.83
N TRP A 67 17.28 33.49 7.07
CA TRP A 67 16.96 32.73 8.29
C TRP A 67 15.69 33.18 8.99
N THR A 68 15.04 34.23 8.50
CA THR A 68 13.86 34.82 9.13
C THR A 68 12.58 34.40 8.41
N ALA A 69 11.48 34.27 9.15
CA ALA A 69 10.17 33.97 8.57
C ALA A 69 9.72 35.02 7.54
N ASP A 70 10.16 36.27 7.70
CA ASP A 70 9.87 37.37 6.78
C ASP A 70 10.71 37.31 5.51
N GLY A 71 12.01 37.02 5.60
CA GLY A 71 12.87 36.86 4.43
C GLY A 71 12.53 35.62 3.61
N GLN A 72 11.96 34.58 4.22
CA GLN A 72 11.50 33.36 3.53
C GLN A 72 10.10 33.47 2.90
N LYS A 73 9.44 34.64 2.90
CA LYS A 73 8.06 34.80 2.37
C LYS A 73 7.88 34.43 0.91
N THR A 74 8.93 34.58 0.10
CA THR A 74 8.92 34.20 -1.32
C THR A 74 9.12 32.70 -1.54
N ASN A 75 9.37 31.94 -0.47
CA ASN A 75 9.47 30.49 -0.46
C ASN A 75 8.19 29.84 0.11
N VAL A 76 8.25 28.54 0.37
CA VAL A 76 7.20 27.77 1.05
C VAL A 76 7.53 27.61 2.53
N ARG A 77 6.54 27.80 3.40
CA ARG A 77 6.69 27.54 4.84
C ARG A 77 6.42 26.06 5.16
N LEU A 78 7.44 25.30 5.57
CA LEU A 78 7.30 23.92 6.02
C LEU A 78 7.23 23.86 7.56
N ARG A 79 6.22 23.17 8.12
CA ARG A 79 6.06 22.95 9.58
C ARG A 79 6.17 21.47 9.95
N ARG A 80 6.94 21.15 10.99
CA ARG A 80 7.22 19.78 11.47
C ARG A 80 7.27 19.73 13.01
N ALA A 81 6.39 18.92 13.61
CA ALA A 81 6.19 18.84 15.06
C ALA A 81 7.46 18.56 15.91
N PHE A 82 8.46 17.84 15.40
CA PHE A 82 9.69 17.50 16.14
C PHE A 82 10.92 18.32 15.74
N HIS A 83 11.03 18.75 14.48
CA HIS A 83 12.25 19.41 14.00
C HIS A 83 12.25 20.91 14.31
N ASP A 84 11.06 21.52 14.40
CA ASP A 84 10.92 22.94 14.66
C ASP A 84 11.21 23.28 16.15
N THR A 85 11.19 22.29 17.04
CA THR A 85 11.52 22.45 18.47
C THR A 85 13.02 22.33 18.77
N LEU A 86 13.84 21.88 17.80
CA LEU A 86 15.27 21.69 17.99
C LEU A 86 16.08 22.99 17.87
N GLY A 87 15.48 24.12 17.46
CA GLY A 87 16.15 25.42 17.41
C GLY A 87 17.31 25.50 16.42
N VAL A 88 17.14 24.86 15.25
CA VAL A 88 18.05 24.92 14.10
C VAL A 88 17.35 25.72 13.00
N ASP A 89 18.01 26.77 12.49
CA ASP A 89 17.47 27.55 11.39
C ASP A 89 17.70 26.81 10.07
N GLN A 90 16.77 26.96 9.13
CA GLN A 90 16.85 26.24 7.87
C GLN A 90 16.27 27.02 6.69
N ALA A 91 16.88 26.83 5.52
CA ALA A 91 16.35 27.26 4.24
C ALA A 91 16.24 26.03 3.33
N ILE A 92 15.02 25.69 2.90
CA ILE A 92 14.73 24.44 2.18
C ILE A 92 14.54 24.73 0.69
N PHE A 93 15.15 23.90 -0.16
CA PHE A 93 15.05 23.96 -1.61
C PHE A 93 14.28 22.76 -2.20
N VAL A 94 14.51 21.58 -1.62
CA VAL A 94 13.84 20.33 -2.02
C VAL A 94 13.53 19.53 -0.76
N PHE A 95 12.38 18.86 -0.72
CA PHE A 95 12.13 17.81 0.28
C PHE A 95 11.26 16.69 -0.28
N CYS A 96 11.28 15.52 0.36
CA CYS A 96 10.41 14.40 0.02
C CYS A 96 9.59 13.97 1.25
N ASP A 97 8.52 13.22 1.03
CA ASP A 97 7.80 12.57 2.13
C ASP A 97 8.59 11.42 2.78
N ASP A 98 8.19 11.02 3.99
CA ASP A 98 8.87 9.98 4.77
C ASP A 98 8.93 8.62 4.07
N LEU A 99 8.08 8.39 3.06
CA LEU A 99 7.97 7.13 2.32
C LEU A 99 8.64 7.16 0.94
N LEU A 100 9.24 8.30 0.58
CA LEU A 100 9.82 8.56 -0.73
C LEU A 100 8.80 8.30 -1.86
N GLU A 101 7.54 8.71 -1.67
CA GLU A 101 6.49 8.58 -2.70
C GLU A 101 6.48 9.77 -3.65
N ARG A 102 6.89 10.96 -3.18
CA ARG A 102 6.92 12.22 -3.94
C ARG A 102 8.08 13.11 -3.48
N VAL A 103 8.57 13.91 -4.43
CA VAL A 103 9.55 14.96 -4.20
C VAL A 103 8.88 16.31 -4.45
N TYR A 104 9.15 17.29 -3.60
CA TYR A 104 8.58 18.62 -3.63
C TYR A 104 9.69 19.64 -3.86
N GLU A 105 9.56 20.41 -4.93
CA GLU A 105 10.49 21.46 -5.32
C GLU A 105 9.94 22.80 -4.86
N LEU A 106 10.74 23.53 -4.07
CA LEU A 106 10.37 24.84 -3.56
C LEU A 106 10.83 25.93 -4.55
N PRO A 107 10.15 27.10 -4.59
CA PRO A 107 10.49 28.20 -5.49
C PRO A 107 11.98 28.61 -5.43
N TRP A 108 12.58 28.54 -4.24
CA TRP A 108 13.99 28.93 -4.07
C TRP A 108 14.98 28.03 -4.79
N LEU A 109 14.61 26.79 -5.15
CA LEU A 109 15.47 25.91 -5.95
C LEU A 109 15.84 26.55 -7.29
N GLU A 110 14.92 27.29 -7.91
CA GLU A 110 15.17 27.97 -9.18
C GLU A 110 16.11 29.16 -8.99
N SER A 111 15.88 29.97 -7.97
CA SER A 111 16.67 31.18 -7.72
C SER A 111 18.08 30.94 -7.17
N TRP A 112 18.34 29.74 -6.65
CA TRP A 112 19.66 29.29 -6.15
C TRP A 112 20.25 28.17 -7.01
N ARG A 113 19.69 27.97 -8.22
CA ARG A 113 20.01 26.82 -9.08
C ARG A 113 21.50 26.77 -9.39
N ASP A 114 22.07 27.88 -9.82
CA ASP A 114 23.44 27.92 -10.34
C ASP A 114 24.46 27.58 -9.24
N GLU A 115 24.28 28.10 -8.02
CA GLU A 115 25.17 27.81 -6.89
C GLU A 115 25.04 26.37 -6.40
N LEU A 116 23.81 25.84 -6.38
CA LEU A 116 23.55 24.46 -5.94
C LEU A 116 24.02 23.43 -6.97
N GLU A 117 23.74 23.65 -8.25
CA GLU A 117 24.10 22.76 -9.35
C GLU A 117 25.62 22.69 -9.55
N GLY A 118 26.35 23.78 -9.26
CA GLY A 118 27.80 23.76 -9.18
C GLY A 118 28.33 22.70 -8.20
N ILE A 119 27.76 22.64 -6.99
CA ILE A 119 28.13 21.60 -6.01
C ILE A 119 27.72 20.21 -6.50
N PHE A 120 26.48 20.03 -6.96
CA PHE A 120 25.99 18.70 -7.38
C PHE A 120 26.80 18.13 -8.54
N SER A 121 27.05 18.94 -9.57
CA SER A 121 27.80 18.51 -10.76
C SER A 121 29.25 18.19 -10.45
N SER A 122 29.91 18.94 -9.56
CA SER A 122 31.28 18.64 -9.11
C SER A 122 31.39 17.27 -8.43
N LEU A 123 30.29 16.79 -7.87
CA LEU A 123 30.14 15.47 -7.24
C LEU A 123 29.57 14.40 -8.17
N GLY A 124 29.35 14.70 -9.46
CA GLY A 124 28.77 13.76 -10.43
C GLY A 124 27.27 13.52 -10.25
N ILE A 125 26.56 14.42 -9.56
CA ILE A 125 25.14 14.29 -9.22
C ILE A 125 24.34 15.25 -10.08
N GLN A 126 23.28 14.76 -10.72
CA GLN A 126 22.34 15.61 -11.46
C GLN A 126 21.31 16.21 -10.50
N THR A 127 20.88 17.44 -10.76
CA THR A 127 19.83 18.12 -9.96
C THR A 127 18.57 17.27 -9.78
N LYS A 128 18.19 16.48 -10.81
CA LYS A 128 17.03 15.56 -10.74
C LYS A 128 17.20 14.40 -9.74
N GLN A 129 18.42 14.05 -9.36
CA GLN A 129 18.70 13.01 -8.36
C GLN A 129 18.49 13.51 -6.93
N VAL A 130 18.52 14.83 -6.72
CA VAL A 130 18.42 15.44 -5.39
C VAL A 130 16.96 15.43 -4.92
N ILE A 131 16.66 14.63 -3.90
CA ILE A 131 15.30 14.43 -3.37
C ILE A 131 15.03 15.26 -2.11
N ARG A 132 16.09 15.73 -1.44
CA ARG A 132 16.04 16.65 -0.30
C ARG A 132 17.25 17.57 -0.39
N CYS A 133 17.09 18.86 -0.11
CA CYS A 133 18.16 19.85 -0.14
C CYS A 133 17.80 21.02 0.76
N LEU A 134 18.67 21.36 1.71
CA LEU A 134 18.50 22.49 2.63
C LEU A 134 19.83 23.03 3.12
N LEU A 135 19.85 24.31 3.47
CA LEU A 135 20.86 24.91 4.34
C LEU A 135 20.40 24.79 5.79
N ALA A 136 21.28 24.31 6.67
CA ALA A 136 21.04 24.21 8.10
C ALA A 136 22.03 25.09 8.87
N ARG A 137 21.52 25.97 9.73
CA ARG A 137 22.30 26.86 10.58
C ARG A 137 22.09 26.54 12.06
N LEU A 138 23.16 26.17 12.74
CA LEU A 138 23.18 25.77 14.14
C LEU A 138 23.76 26.91 15.01
N PRO A 139 23.02 27.41 16.02
CA PRO A 139 23.50 28.48 16.90
C PRO A 139 24.71 28.09 17.77
N PRO A 140 25.49 29.06 18.28
CA PRO A 140 26.49 28.84 19.33
C PRO A 140 25.91 28.13 20.56
N GLY A 141 26.69 27.24 21.17
CA GLY A 141 26.31 26.47 22.37
C GLY A 141 25.22 25.43 22.17
N LYS A 142 24.69 25.26 20.94
CA LYS A 142 23.57 24.36 20.68
C LYS A 142 24.02 22.90 20.59
N VAL A 143 23.26 22.02 21.24
CA VAL A 143 23.45 20.57 21.21
C VAL A 143 22.28 19.93 20.47
N ILE A 144 22.59 19.11 19.47
CA ILE A 144 21.65 18.14 18.91
C ILE A 144 22.02 16.78 19.49
N PRO A 145 21.13 16.14 20.29
CA PRO A 145 21.42 14.86 20.92
C PRO A 145 21.57 13.74 19.88
N ALA A 146 22.15 12.61 20.31
CA ALA A 146 22.36 11.45 19.45
C ALA A 146 21.02 10.92 18.92
N HIS A 147 20.87 10.94 17.60
CA HIS A 147 19.68 10.47 16.89
C HIS A 147 20.08 9.78 15.59
N HIS A 148 19.09 9.21 14.89
CA HIS A 148 19.25 8.66 13.55
C HIS A 148 17.99 8.97 12.73
N ASP A 149 18.09 8.93 11.40
CA ASP A 149 16.94 9.19 10.54
C ASP A 149 16.06 7.95 10.39
N THR A 150 14.75 8.17 10.54
CA THR A 150 13.76 7.08 10.65
C THR A 150 12.82 6.94 9.44
N GLY A 151 12.85 7.88 8.49
CA GLY A 151 12.05 7.80 7.26
C GLY A 151 12.53 6.69 6.32
N LEU A 152 11.63 6.11 5.50
CA LEU A 152 12.00 5.12 4.47
C LEU A 152 12.93 5.71 3.40
N TRP A 153 12.85 7.01 3.12
CA TRP A 153 13.80 7.67 2.20
C TRP A 153 15.26 7.47 2.66
N SER A 154 15.49 7.33 3.96
CA SER A 154 16.83 7.18 4.56
C SER A 154 17.50 5.84 4.23
N THR A 155 16.74 4.81 3.81
CA THR A 155 17.30 3.54 3.30
C THR A 155 17.53 3.52 1.80
N ARG A 156 17.06 4.53 1.06
CA ARG A 156 17.10 4.55 -0.41
C ARG A 156 17.93 5.67 -1.00
N SER A 157 18.41 6.57 -0.16
CA SER A 157 19.15 7.77 -0.56
C SER A 157 20.50 7.87 0.15
N HIS A 158 21.38 8.64 -0.47
CA HIS A 158 22.69 9.01 0.00
C HIS A 158 22.63 10.42 0.57
N ARG A 159 23.13 10.63 1.80
CA ARG A 159 23.15 11.95 2.43
C ARG A 159 24.52 12.56 2.40
N VAL A 160 24.61 13.75 1.84
CA VAL A 160 25.84 14.52 1.74
C VAL A 160 25.70 15.79 2.56
N HIS A 161 26.71 16.05 3.38
CA HIS A 161 26.91 17.29 4.12
C HIS A 161 28.09 18.03 3.50
N VAL A 162 27.89 19.30 3.17
CA VAL A 162 28.93 20.22 2.71
C VAL A 162 29.03 21.35 3.74
N PRO A 163 30.09 21.39 4.56
CA PRO A 163 30.31 22.47 5.52
C PRO A 163 30.61 23.77 4.77
N LEU A 164 29.85 24.82 5.06
CA LEU A 164 30.07 26.15 4.48
C LEU A 164 30.74 27.09 5.50
N VAL A 165 30.32 26.97 6.77
CA VAL A 165 30.83 27.76 7.90
C VAL A 165 30.97 26.83 9.11
N THR A 166 32.20 26.59 9.58
CA THR A 166 32.49 25.78 10.76
C THR A 166 33.81 26.17 11.41
N SER A 167 34.13 25.58 12.57
CA SER A 167 35.21 26.04 13.46
C SER A 167 36.61 25.51 13.09
N ASP A 168 36.74 24.81 11.96
CA ASP A 168 38.01 24.22 11.50
C ASP A 168 39.09 25.28 11.18
N GLN A 169 38.70 26.56 11.15
CA GLN A 169 39.58 27.69 10.87
C GLN A 169 40.24 28.32 12.11
N HIS A 170 39.94 27.86 13.34
CA HIS A 170 40.27 28.65 14.55
C HIS A 170 41.28 28.04 15.53
N GLY A 171 41.75 26.80 15.36
CA GLY A 171 42.89 26.23 16.10
C GLY A 171 42.73 26.04 17.63
N ASP A 172 41.65 26.56 18.22
CA ASP A 172 41.30 26.42 19.64
C ASP A 172 40.48 25.13 19.84
N GLU A 173 41.01 24.17 20.60
CA GLU A 173 40.38 22.85 20.84
C GLU A 173 39.10 22.95 21.67
N ASP A 174 38.96 23.97 22.52
CA ASP A 174 37.79 24.16 23.38
C ASP A 174 36.62 24.82 22.64
N LYS A 175 36.90 25.52 21.52
CA LYS A 175 35.91 26.23 20.70
C LYS A 175 35.60 25.52 19.38
N GLN A 176 35.48 24.19 19.42
CA GLN A 176 35.23 23.40 18.22
C GLN A 176 33.78 22.92 18.07
N VAL A 177 33.32 22.86 16.83
CA VAL A 177 32.19 22.05 16.43
C VAL A 177 32.60 20.58 16.54
N VAL A 178 31.89 19.84 17.40
CA VAL A 178 32.09 18.41 17.58
C VAL A 178 30.91 17.68 16.97
N PHE A 179 31.11 17.11 15.78
CA PHE A 179 30.17 16.18 15.18
C PHE A 179 30.66 14.75 15.44
N LYS A 180 29.77 13.85 15.86
CA LYS A 180 30.08 12.43 15.97
C LYS A 180 29.10 11.57 15.19
N ALA A 181 29.58 10.45 14.67
CA ALA A 181 28.77 9.42 14.02
C ALA A 181 29.26 8.03 14.42
N GLY A 182 28.34 7.07 14.54
CA GLY A 182 28.62 5.72 15.02
C GLY A 182 27.43 4.78 14.89
N HIS A 183 27.65 3.48 14.99
CA HIS A 183 26.59 2.47 14.85
C HIS A 183 25.60 2.49 16.02
N ASN A 184 26.06 2.90 17.20
CA ASN A 184 25.28 3.04 18.42
C ASN A 184 25.86 4.18 19.27
N ASP A 185 25.26 4.45 20.43
CA ASP A 185 25.66 5.55 21.30
C ASP A 185 27.07 5.36 21.89
N ASP A 186 27.54 4.12 22.04
CA ASP A 186 28.86 3.77 22.58
C ASP A 186 29.99 3.85 21.54
N ALA A 187 29.64 3.75 20.25
CA ALA A 187 30.57 3.76 19.11
C ALA A 187 30.64 5.10 18.37
N LEU A 188 30.22 6.20 19.02
CA LEU A 188 30.24 7.54 18.42
C LEU A 188 31.68 8.08 18.29
N GLU A 189 32.16 8.16 17.06
CA GLU A 189 33.47 8.72 16.74
C GLU A 189 33.37 10.11 16.12
N ARG A 190 34.38 10.95 16.37
CA ARG A 190 34.42 12.30 15.84
C ARG A 190 34.60 12.28 14.32
N VAL A 191 33.74 13.00 13.61
CA VAL A 191 33.84 13.23 12.16
C VAL A 191 34.34 14.64 11.92
N ALA A 192 35.48 14.76 11.23
CA ALA A 192 36.03 16.05 10.84
C ALA A 192 35.24 16.64 9.66
N PHE A 193 34.56 17.75 9.90
CA PHE A 193 33.89 18.52 8.87
C PHE A 193 34.75 19.75 8.55
N GLU A 194 35.57 19.63 7.51
CA GLU A 194 36.36 20.73 6.96
C GLU A 194 35.50 21.57 6.00
N THR A 195 35.67 22.88 6.01
CA THR A 195 34.97 23.81 5.12
C THR A 195 35.22 23.44 3.66
N GLY A 196 34.14 23.26 2.89
CA GLY A 196 34.21 22.89 1.48
C GLY A 196 34.58 21.42 1.22
N VAL A 197 34.55 20.54 2.23
CA VAL A 197 34.76 19.10 2.05
C VAL A 197 33.44 18.37 2.19
N ALA A 198 32.96 17.77 1.10
CA ALA A 198 31.75 16.98 1.11
C ALA A 198 31.98 15.66 1.85
N ILE A 199 31.14 15.39 2.84
CA ILE A 199 31.11 14.14 3.61
C ILE A 199 29.77 13.46 3.34
N GLU A 200 29.81 12.20 2.96
CA GLU A 200 28.61 11.38 2.91
C GLU A 200 28.42 10.67 4.26
N LEU A 201 27.24 10.81 4.84
CA LEU A 201 26.87 10.16 6.09
C LEU A 201 25.95 8.97 5.82
N ASN A 202 26.14 7.89 6.59
CA ASN A 202 25.14 6.85 6.73
C ASN A 202 23.93 7.43 7.47
N ASN A 203 22.86 7.68 6.73
CA ASN A 203 21.59 8.23 7.22
C ASN A 203 21.01 7.57 8.47
N ARG A 204 21.37 6.31 8.73
CA ARG A 204 20.79 5.49 9.80
C ARG A 204 21.75 5.25 10.96
N ALA A 205 23.00 5.69 10.85
CA ALA A 205 23.93 5.69 11.95
C ALA A 205 23.50 6.70 13.02
N LYS A 206 23.78 6.39 14.29
CA LYS A 206 23.66 7.38 15.37
C LYS A 206 24.61 8.53 15.07
N HIS A 207 24.11 9.75 15.20
CA HIS A 207 24.92 10.95 15.03
C HIS A 207 24.44 12.07 15.93
N ASN A 208 25.39 12.93 16.32
CA ASN A 208 25.13 14.10 17.14
C ASN A 208 26.04 15.26 16.73
N VAL A 209 25.67 16.47 17.16
CA VAL A 209 26.54 17.63 16.98
C VAL A 209 26.42 18.58 18.17
N ILE A 210 27.56 19.09 18.59
CA ILE A 210 27.69 20.13 19.59
C ILE A 210 28.44 21.29 18.95
N ASN A 211 27.84 22.49 18.98
CA ASN A 211 28.51 23.70 18.53
C ASN A 211 29.13 24.44 19.73
N ASN A 212 30.33 24.05 20.16
CA ASN A 212 31.06 24.78 21.22
C ASN A 212 31.73 26.06 20.71
N TRP A 213 31.62 26.35 19.41
CA TRP A 213 32.13 27.58 18.83
C TRP A 213 31.21 28.77 19.19
N ASP A 214 31.77 29.98 19.17
CA ASP A 214 31.07 31.23 19.46
C ASP A 214 30.33 31.80 18.25
N GLN A 215 30.37 31.12 17.10
CA GLN A 215 29.65 31.48 15.88
C GLN A 215 28.65 30.43 15.42
N TYR A 216 27.76 30.85 14.51
CA TYR A 216 26.84 29.94 13.84
C TYR A 216 27.58 28.99 12.91
N ARG A 217 27.21 27.71 12.95
CA ARG A 217 27.69 26.70 12.00
C ARG A 217 26.67 26.54 10.87
N VAL A 218 27.10 26.58 9.62
CA VAL A 218 26.21 26.43 8.45
C VAL A 218 26.67 25.30 7.54
N HIS A 219 25.76 24.38 7.22
CA HIS A 219 25.98 23.28 6.29
C HIS A 219 24.92 23.29 5.18
N LEU A 220 25.32 23.01 3.94
CA LEU A 220 24.41 22.48 2.94
C LEU A 220 24.25 20.98 3.20
N ILE A 221 23.00 20.51 3.24
CA ILE A 221 22.66 19.10 3.44
C ILE A 221 21.72 18.70 2.31
N PHE A 222 22.06 17.64 1.58
CA PHE A 222 21.19 17.11 0.56
C PHE A 222 21.20 15.58 0.54
N ASP A 223 20.05 15.03 0.15
CA ASP A 223 19.86 13.60 -0.07
C ASP A 223 19.65 13.37 -1.57
N TYR A 224 20.39 12.42 -2.16
CA TYR A 224 20.24 12.06 -3.56
C TYR A 224 19.98 10.56 -3.77
N VAL A 225 19.39 10.21 -4.89
CA VAL A 225 19.10 8.83 -5.31
C VAL A 225 19.76 8.51 -6.66
N GLU A 226 19.81 7.22 -7.00
CA GLU A 226 20.26 6.78 -8.31
C GLU A 226 19.36 7.31 -9.43
N LEU A 227 19.90 7.46 -10.64
CA LEU A 227 19.20 8.07 -11.76
C LEU A 227 17.90 7.35 -12.13
N ASP A 228 17.88 6.02 -12.05
CA ASP A 228 16.70 5.20 -12.32
C ASP A 228 15.55 5.51 -11.36
N LEU A 229 15.85 5.57 -10.05
CA LEU A 229 14.86 5.94 -9.05
C LEU A 229 14.46 7.41 -9.18
N ALA A 230 15.39 8.30 -9.51
CA ALA A 230 15.09 9.71 -9.75
C ALA A 230 14.07 9.91 -10.89
N ASP A 231 14.18 9.12 -11.96
CA ASP A 231 13.29 9.19 -13.13
C ASP A 231 11.87 8.65 -12.85
N GLU A 232 11.72 7.79 -11.84
CA GLU A 232 10.42 7.24 -11.42
C GLU A 232 9.67 8.13 -10.42
N LEU A 233 10.36 9.04 -9.72
CA LEU A 233 9.78 9.81 -8.61
C LEU A 233 8.95 11.01 -9.11
N PRO A 234 7.65 11.09 -8.77
CA PRO A 234 6.83 12.27 -9.07
C PRO A 234 7.38 13.51 -8.36
N ARG A 235 7.66 14.56 -9.14
CA ARG A 235 8.12 15.87 -8.67
C ARG A 235 7.00 16.90 -8.74
N LEU A 236 6.73 17.56 -7.62
CA LEU A 236 5.69 18.59 -7.49
C LEU A 236 6.34 19.94 -7.21
N LYS A 237 6.11 20.91 -8.10
CA LYS A 237 6.54 22.30 -7.89
C LYS A 237 5.53 23.03 -7.00
N LEU A 238 6.01 23.53 -5.87
CA LEU A 238 5.20 24.31 -4.93
C LEU A 238 5.20 25.80 -5.32
N GLN A 239 4.20 26.53 -4.83
CA GLN A 239 4.02 27.95 -5.13
C GLN A 239 4.51 28.83 -3.97
N PRO A 240 5.05 30.03 -4.24
CA PRO A 240 5.43 31.00 -3.21
C PRO A 240 4.29 31.26 -2.21
N GLY A 241 4.62 31.35 -0.91
CA GLY A 241 3.66 31.67 0.15
C GLY A 241 2.80 30.50 0.65
N GLN A 242 2.88 29.30 0.04
CA GLN A 242 2.17 28.13 0.55
C GLN A 242 2.70 27.69 1.93
N THR A 243 1.82 27.13 2.76
CA THR A 243 2.20 26.45 4.00
C THR A 243 1.99 24.95 3.87
N VAL A 244 3.02 24.18 4.20
CA VAL A 244 3.01 22.72 4.20
C VAL A 244 3.20 22.21 5.63
N VAL A 245 2.32 21.32 6.07
CA VAL A 245 2.49 20.62 7.36
C VAL A 245 2.85 19.16 7.09
N GLN A 246 4.01 18.75 7.60
CA GLN A 246 4.47 17.37 7.53
C GLN A 246 4.37 16.71 8.91
N THR A 247 3.64 15.60 8.96
CA THR A 247 3.63 14.66 10.10
C THR A 247 4.48 13.44 9.74
N ARG A 248 4.74 12.55 10.71
CA ARG A 248 5.46 11.28 10.49
C ARG A 248 4.82 10.37 9.42
N ARG A 249 3.58 10.63 8.99
CA ARG A 249 2.84 9.75 8.06
C ARG A 249 2.08 10.47 6.96
N ALA A 250 2.10 11.80 6.89
CA ALA A 250 1.34 12.55 5.89
C ALA A 250 1.90 13.96 5.66
N ILE A 251 1.62 14.48 4.47
CA ILE A 251 1.83 15.87 4.10
C ILE A 251 0.47 16.50 3.83
N PHE A 252 0.25 17.68 4.39
CA PHE A 252 -0.94 18.49 4.20
C PHE A 252 -0.55 19.80 3.50
N LEU A 253 -1.22 20.08 2.39
CA LEU A 253 -1.02 21.27 1.56
C LEU A 253 -2.20 22.27 1.66
N ASP A 254 -3.30 21.87 2.30
CA ASP A 254 -4.55 22.63 2.37
C ASP A 254 -4.60 23.49 3.65
N GLU A 255 -4.88 24.79 3.50
CA GLU A 255 -4.89 25.75 4.61
C GLU A 255 -5.90 25.44 5.71
N ALA A 256 -7.06 24.84 5.38
CA ALA A 256 -8.06 24.49 6.38
C ALA A 256 -7.57 23.34 7.27
N ALA A 257 -6.90 22.35 6.69
CA ALA A 257 -6.23 21.28 7.42
C ALA A 257 -5.06 21.81 8.28
N VAL A 258 -4.31 22.80 7.80
CA VAL A 258 -3.22 23.45 8.55
C VAL A 258 -3.75 24.21 9.77
N ARG A 259 -4.81 25.01 9.61
CA ARG A 259 -5.44 25.76 10.72
C ARG A 259 -6.02 24.85 11.80
N ALA A 260 -6.58 23.71 11.42
CA ALA A 260 -7.10 22.72 12.37
C ALA A 260 -6.00 22.09 13.23
N VAL A 261 -4.80 21.88 12.66
CA VAL A 261 -3.63 21.36 13.40
C VAL A 261 -3.04 22.44 14.31
N ASP A 262 -3.02 23.71 13.87
CA ASP A 262 -2.50 24.83 14.66
C ASP A 262 -3.30 25.08 15.95
N TYR A 263 -4.63 24.96 15.89
CA TYR A 263 -5.49 25.08 17.07
C TYR A 263 -5.17 24.01 18.12
N LEU A 264 -4.89 22.78 17.68
CA LEU A 264 -4.60 21.64 18.56
C LEU A 264 -3.24 21.74 19.26
N LEU A 265 -2.23 22.34 18.61
CA LEU A 265 -0.87 22.48 19.14
C LEU A 265 -0.70 23.69 20.08
N ALA A 266 -1.63 24.66 20.05
CA ALA A 266 -1.56 25.86 20.87
C ALA A 266 -1.99 25.61 22.33
N GLU A 267 -2.97 24.73 22.58
CA GLU A 267 -3.47 24.41 23.94
C GLU A 267 -2.49 23.52 24.75
N GLU A 268 -1.57 22.81 24.09
CA GLU A 268 -0.59 21.91 24.74
C GLU A 268 0.50 22.67 25.53
N LYS A 269 0.84 23.91 25.16
CA LYS A 269 1.92 24.68 25.81
C LYS A 269 1.56 25.23 27.19
N GLU A 270 0.28 25.30 27.55
CA GLU A 270 -0.16 25.90 28.82
C GLU A 270 -0.29 24.89 29.97
N SER A 271 -0.16 23.58 29.71
CA SER A 271 -0.57 22.53 30.66
C SER A 271 0.57 21.77 31.36
N SER A 272 1.84 22.07 31.08
CA SER A 272 2.99 21.23 31.47
C SER A 272 3.59 21.50 32.88
N SER A 273 2.78 21.70 33.92
CA SER A 273 3.29 21.80 35.31
C SER A 273 2.47 21.03 36.35
N GLY A 274 3.04 19.94 36.90
CA GLY A 274 2.67 19.37 38.21
C GLY A 274 2.33 17.88 38.25
N SER A 275 3.00 17.13 39.13
CA SER A 275 3.07 15.66 39.21
C SER A 275 2.21 14.98 40.31
N SER A 276 1.83 13.73 40.03
CA SER A 276 1.98 12.48 40.84
C SER A 276 1.07 12.11 42.04
N SER A 277 0.45 10.90 41.96
CA SER A 277 0.58 9.70 42.86
C SER A 277 -0.72 9.02 43.40
N SER A 278 -1.08 7.85 42.83
CA SER A 278 -1.08 6.45 43.35
C SER A 278 -2.19 5.82 44.23
N ASN A 279 -2.57 4.57 43.83
CA ASN A 279 -3.07 3.35 44.54
C ASN A 279 -4.56 3.26 44.98
N SER A 280 -5.28 2.13 45.06
CA SER A 280 -5.25 0.69 44.66
C SER A 280 -6.62 0.06 45.14
N ILE A 281 -7.25 -1.00 44.56
CA ILE A 281 -7.35 -2.41 45.09
C ILE A 281 -8.64 -3.16 44.58
N THR A 282 -8.43 -4.37 44.02
CA THR A 282 -9.12 -5.70 44.09
C THR A 282 -10.54 -6.09 43.57
N SER A 283 -10.50 -7.15 42.73
CA SER A 283 -11.15 -8.50 42.78
C SER A 283 -12.48 -8.83 42.06
N SER A 284 -12.33 -9.69 41.04
CA SER A 284 -13.25 -10.60 40.30
C SER A 284 -13.89 -11.71 41.20
N PRO A 285 -14.73 -12.71 40.76
CA PRO A 285 -14.90 -13.25 39.38
C PRO A 285 -16.28 -13.85 38.95
N ASP A 286 -16.31 -14.31 37.69
CA ASP A 286 -17.07 -15.43 37.06
C ASP A 286 -18.47 -15.25 36.42
N GLY A 287 -18.54 -15.64 35.13
CA GLY A 287 -19.77 -16.07 34.43
C GLY A 287 -19.87 -15.69 32.95
N GLU A 288 -19.15 -16.39 32.05
CA GLU A 288 -19.18 -16.17 30.59
C GLU A 288 -20.43 -16.78 29.91
N GLY A 289 -21.16 -15.92 29.20
CA GLY A 289 -22.11 -16.26 28.16
C GLY A 289 -22.17 -15.09 27.17
N GLU A 290 -22.01 -15.34 25.87
CA GLU A 290 -21.98 -14.29 24.85
C GLU A 290 -23.25 -13.43 24.89
N LEU A 291 -23.06 -12.13 25.12
CA LEU A 291 -24.15 -11.18 25.29
C LEU A 291 -24.71 -10.71 23.95
N SER A 292 -26.03 -10.60 23.84
CA SER A 292 -26.69 -10.00 22.68
C SER A 292 -26.32 -8.52 22.52
N ALA A 293 -26.41 -7.97 21.31
CA ALA A 293 -26.09 -6.56 21.03
C ALA A 293 -26.90 -5.58 21.91
N GLU A 294 -28.17 -5.91 22.19
CA GLU A 294 -29.03 -5.14 23.09
C GLU A 294 -28.58 -5.23 24.55
N GLU A 295 -28.14 -6.41 25.00
CA GLU A 295 -27.64 -6.61 26.36
C GLU A 295 -26.26 -5.94 26.56
N ARG A 296 -25.44 -5.85 25.50
CA ARG A 296 -24.19 -5.05 25.47
C ARG A 296 -24.50 -3.56 25.62
N VAL A 297 -25.45 -3.03 24.85
CA VAL A 297 -25.91 -1.63 24.95
C VAL A 297 -26.51 -1.32 26.32
N ARG A 298 -27.29 -2.26 26.89
CA ARG A 298 -27.89 -2.12 28.22
C ARG A 298 -26.82 -2.11 29.33
N ARG A 299 -25.80 -2.96 29.23
CA ARG A 299 -24.67 -3.01 30.17
C ARG A 299 -23.76 -1.78 30.06
N SER A 300 -23.49 -1.29 28.85
CA SER A 300 -22.77 -0.02 28.64
C SER A 300 -23.52 1.19 29.21
N LYS A 301 -24.86 1.23 29.08
CA LYS A 301 -25.70 2.25 29.73
C LYS A 301 -25.69 2.13 31.26
N LYS A 302 -25.61 0.92 31.80
CA LYS A 302 -25.52 0.66 33.25
C LYS A 302 -24.16 1.06 33.83
N LEU A 303 -23.06 0.78 33.13
CA LEU A 303 -21.70 1.24 33.46
C LEU A 303 -21.61 2.78 33.43
N ALA A 304 -22.18 3.42 32.42
CA ALA A 304 -22.28 4.87 32.35
C ALA A 304 -23.10 5.45 33.51
N ARG A 305 -24.16 4.75 33.97
CA ARG A 305 -24.99 5.19 35.10
C ARG A 305 -24.35 4.98 36.47
N LEU A 306 -23.59 3.89 36.65
CA LEU A 306 -22.77 3.67 37.84
C LEU A 306 -21.65 4.71 37.95
N TRP A 307 -21.07 5.12 36.83
CA TRP A 307 -20.12 6.24 36.77
C TRP A 307 -20.78 7.58 37.12
N ILE A 308 -22.00 7.84 36.60
CA ILE A 308 -22.83 9.01 36.97
C ILE A 308 -23.12 9.04 38.47
N ASP A 309 -23.55 7.93 39.07
CA ASP A 309 -23.95 7.88 40.48
C ASP A 309 -22.73 7.96 41.42
N ALA A 310 -21.57 7.45 41.01
CA ALA A 310 -20.29 7.57 41.73
C ALA A 310 -19.70 8.99 41.72
N HIS A 311 -20.11 9.84 40.77
CA HIS A 311 -19.54 11.18 40.57
C HIS A 311 -20.58 12.33 40.60
N ALA A 312 -21.84 12.02 40.91
CA ALA A 312 -22.90 13.02 41.12
C ALA A 312 -22.88 13.65 42.53
N GLY A 313 -22.02 13.14 43.41
CA GLY A 313 -22.02 13.41 44.84
C GLY A 313 -21.01 14.45 45.34
N ASP A 314 -20.52 15.37 44.51
CA ASP A 314 -19.85 16.57 45.03
C ASP A 314 -20.22 17.81 44.20
N LYS A 315 -21.30 18.47 44.63
CA LYS A 315 -21.69 19.81 44.20
C LYS A 315 -21.62 20.75 45.41
N ALA A 316 -20.80 21.80 45.34
CA ALA A 316 -21.19 23.16 45.71
C ALA A 316 -19.99 24.14 45.64
N GLY A 317 -20.09 25.16 44.79
CA GLY A 317 -19.21 26.33 44.83
C GLY A 317 -18.79 26.78 43.44
N GLY A 318 -19.34 27.90 42.96
CA GLY A 318 -19.32 28.27 41.55
C GLY A 318 -17.96 28.74 40.99
N GLY A 319 -17.79 28.51 39.70
CA GLY A 319 -16.69 29.03 38.89
C GLY A 319 -16.56 28.21 37.61
N SER A 320 -16.86 28.82 36.46
CA SER A 320 -17.06 28.15 35.16
C SER A 320 -15.87 27.30 34.69
N GLY A 321 -16.07 25.99 34.53
CA GLY A 321 -15.12 25.11 33.84
C GLY A 321 -15.47 23.63 34.02
N GLY A 322 -16.32 23.08 33.16
CA GLY A 322 -16.74 21.67 33.26
C GLY A 322 -17.57 21.18 32.08
N GLY A 323 -17.14 21.48 30.85
CA GLY A 323 -17.85 21.09 29.61
C GLY A 323 -17.10 20.13 28.70
N GLY A 324 -15.90 19.68 29.08
CA GLY A 324 -15.00 18.89 28.23
C GLY A 324 -15.41 17.41 28.16
N GLY A 325 -15.30 16.67 29.28
CA GLY A 325 -15.49 15.22 29.31
C GLY A 325 -16.86 14.72 28.84
N PHE A 326 -17.91 15.52 29.08
CA PHE A 326 -19.31 15.22 28.75
C PHE A 326 -19.58 15.11 27.24
N LYS A 327 -18.84 15.86 26.41
CA LYS A 327 -19.04 15.89 24.95
C LYS A 327 -18.33 14.73 24.23
N TYR A 328 -17.21 14.27 24.76
CA TYR A 328 -16.41 13.20 24.15
C TYR A 328 -17.08 11.83 24.29
N LEU A 329 -17.65 11.53 25.45
CA LEU A 329 -18.38 10.27 25.69
C LEU A 329 -19.71 10.20 24.91
N GLN A 330 -20.43 11.31 24.74
CA GLN A 330 -21.63 11.36 23.89
C GLN A 330 -21.29 11.25 22.39
N ALA A 331 -20.21 11.90 21.94
CA ALA A 331 -19.76 11.80 20.56
C ALA A 331 -19.25 10.39 20.23
N PHE A 332 -18.48 9.78 21.14
CA PHE A 332 -18.02 8.41 20.97
C PHE A 332 -19.19 7.41 21.01
N SER A 333 -20.14 7.57 21.95
CA SER A 333 -21.30 6.67 22.02
C SER A 333 -22.20 6.74 20.78
N ARG A 334 -22.30 7.90 20.11
CA ARG A 334 -22.98 8.01 18.80
C ARG A 334 -22.18 7.31 17.71
N ARG A 335 -20.91 7.66 17.55
CA ARG A 335 -20.01 7.09 16.53
C ARG A 335 -19.84 5.58 16.67
N PHE A 336 -19.83 5.06 17.89
CA PHE A 336 -19.80 3.61 18.16
C PHE A 336 -21.13 2.93 17.81
N ALA A 337 -22.27 3.58 18.11
CA ALA A 337 -23.59 3.09 17.70
C ALA A 337 -23.79 3.12 16.18
N ASP A 338 -23.14 4.07 15.51
CA ASP A 338 -23.12 4.23 14.05
C ASP A 338 -22.03 3.35 13.38
N GLY A 339 -21.26 2.58 14.16
CA GLY A 339 -20.21 1.68 13.66
C GLY A 339 -18.92 2.37 13.17
N GLU A 340 -18.78 3.66 13.41
CA GLU A 340 -17.65 4.49 12.98
C GLU A 340 -16.40 4.34 13.86
N CYS A 341 -16.53 3.73 15.04
CA CYS A 341 -15.40 3.45 15.93
C CYS A 341 -15.65 2.21 16.78
N THR A 342 -14.58 1.54 17.20
CA THR A 342 -14.58 0.31 18.00
C THR A 342 -14.20 0.59 19.47
N ALA A 343 -14.39 -0.39 20.35
CA ALA A 343 -13.99 -0.27 21.76
C ALA A 343 -12.46 -0.09 21.93
N VAL A 344 -11.70 -0.61 20.96
CA VAL A 344 -10.24 -0.45 20.88
C VAL A 344 -9.85 0.99 20.52
N ASP A 345 -10.61 1.64 19.64
CA ASP A 345 -10.38 3.04 19.27
C ASP A 345 -10.61 4.00 20.45
N PHE A 346 -11.52 3.65 21.36
CA PHE A 346 -11.74 4.41 22.60
C PHE A 346 -10.56 4.31 23.56
N ILE A 347 -9.99 3.10 23.71
CA ILE A 347 -8.87 2.86 24.62
C ILE A 347 -7.61 3.55 24.10
N ILE A 348 -7.36 3.48 22.79
CA ILE A 348 -6.26 4.21 22.15
C ILE A 348 -6.44 5.72 22.36
N PHE A 349 -7.65 6.25 22.15
CA PHE A 349 -7.94 7.66 22.37
C PHE A 349 -7.73 8.09 23.84
N LEU A 350 -8.13 7.26 24.80
CA LEU A 350 -7.93 7.53 26.23
C LEU A 350 -6.46 7.42 26.64
N GLU A 351 -5.72 6.43 26.14
CA GLU A 351 -4.28 6.27 26.39
C GLU A 351 -3.45 7.40 25.76
N GLU A 352 -3.84 7.88 24.57
CA GLU A 352 -3.21 9.02 23.89
C GLU A 352 -3.44 10.35 24.63
N ARG A 353 -4.54 10.48 25.40
CA ARG A 353 -4.93 11.73 26.07
C ARG A 353 -4.58 11.79 27.56
N LEU A 354 -4.72 10.68 28.28
CA LEU A 354 -4.47 10.59 29.72
C LEU A 354 -3.12 9.92 30.04
N GLY A 355 -2.47 9.35 29.01
CA GLY A 355 -1.34 8.44 29.20
C GLY A 355 -1.79 7.12 29.83
N LYS A 356 -1.01 6.05 29.60
CA LYS A 356 -1.29 4.72 30.18
C LYS A 356 -1.51 4.75 31.69
N ALA A 357 -0.73 5.56 32.41
CA ALA A 357 -0.86 5.72 33.86
C ALA A 357 -2.18 6.40 34.25
N GLY A 358 -2.61 7.45 33.53
CA GLY A 358 -3.87 8.16 33.80
C GLY A 358 -5.11 7.35 33.44
N VAL A 359 -5.02 6.45 32.44
CA VAL A 359 -6.08 5.47 32.15
C VAL A 359 -6.22 4.44 33.27
N LEU A 360 -5.10 3.93 33.79
CA LEU A 360 -5.10 2.98 34.91
C LEU A 360 -5.59 3.63 36.22
N GLU A 361 -5.27 4.91 36.44
CA GLU A 361 -5.71 5.69 37.61
C GLU A 361 -7.20 6.07 37.54
N ALA A 362 -7.72 6.38 36.34
CA ALA A 362 -9.12 6.74 36.13
C ALA A 362 -10.09 5.54 36.10
N PHE A 363 -9.62 4.35 35.70
CA PHE A 363 -10.49 3.19 35.45
C PHE A 363 -10.19 1.96 36.31
N GLY A 364 -9.07 1.94 37.03
CA GLY A 364 -8.84 1.08 38.19
C GLY A 364 -9.16 -0.42 38.05
N PRO A 365 -9.31 -1.14 39.18
CA PRO A 365 -9.43 -2.61 39.23
C PRO A 365 -10.67 -3.20 38.54
N GLU A 366 -11.62 -2.37 38.11
CA GLU A 366 -12.86 -2.81 37.46
C GLU A 366 -12.72 -2.95 35.94
N LEU A 367 -11.62 -2.46 35.36
CA LEU A 367 -11.29 -2.75 33.97
C LEU A 367 -10.43 -4.02 33.93
N ASP A 368 -11.00 -5.12 33.43
CA ASP A 368 -10.26 -6.37 33.19
C ASP A 368 -9.32 -6.20 31.98
N LEU A 369 -8.25 -5.45 32.24
CA LEU A 369 -7.15 -5.02 31.36
C LEU A 369 -5.99 -6.01 31.11
N PRO A 370 -5.98 -7.30 31.54
CA PRO A 370 -4.86 -8.21 31.22
C PRO A 370 -4.67 -8.54 29.72
N LEU A 371 -5.63 -8.20 28.85
CA LEU A 371 -5.68 -8.73 27.48
C LEU A 371 -5.04 -7.87 26.39
N LEU A 372 -4.46 -6.68 26.66
CA LEU A 372 -4.17 -5.77 25.52
C LEU A 372 -2.78 -5.15 25.35
N VAL A 373 -1.83 -5.17 26.30
CA VAL A 373 -0.71 -4.21 26.17
C VAL A 373 0.73 -4.73 26.27
N ASN A 374 1.10 -5.80 26.96
CA ASN A 374 2.53 -6.12 27.11
C ASN A 374 2.82 -7.61 27.29
N ASP A 375 2.63 -8.40 26.24
CA ASP A 375 3.00 -9.80 26.33
C ASP A 375 3.94 -10.21 25.20
N LEU A 376 5.20 -10.45 25.61
CA LEU A 376 6.27 -11.03 24.81
C LEU A 376 5.87 -12.44 24.35
N GLU A 377 5.04 -13.18 25.11
CA GLU A 377 4.41 -14.43 24.69
C GLU A 377 3.32 -14.21 23.65
N ARG A 378 2.56 -13.10 23.64
CA ARG A 378 1.65 -12.76 22.53
C ARG A 378 2.34 -12.20 21.31
N ARG A 379 3.47 -11.49 21.43
CA ARG A 379 4.34 -11.16 20.28
C ARG A 379 5.02 -12.41 19.76
N ALA A 380 5.50 -13.29 20.62
CA ALA A 380 6.03 -14.58 20.25
C ALA A 380 4.92 -15.52 19.75
N ALA A 381 3.65 -15.39 20.17
CA ALA A 381 2.51 -16.15 19.66
C ALA A 381 1.89 -15.51 18.42
N LEU A 382 2.09 -14.21 18.17
CA LEU A 382 1.74 -13.55 16.91
C LEU A 382 2.84 -13.80 15.88
N HIS A 383 4.11 -13.76 16.28
CA HIS A 383 5.24 -14.18 15.47
C HIS A 383 5.21 -15.70 15.26
N ALA A 384 4.86 -16.50 16.25
CA ALA A 384 4.60 -17.94 16.13
C ALA A 384 3.24 -18.25 15.53
N ALA A 385 2.26 -17.34 15.45
CA ALA A 385 1.06 -17.50 14.61
C ALA A 385 1.33 -17.04 13.17
N MET A 386 2.27 -16.14 12.95
CA MET A 386 2.77 -15.74 11.63
C MET A 386 3.80 -16.76 11.09
N GLU A 387 4.56 -17.39 11.97
CA GLU A 387 5.43 -18.55 11.72
C GLU A 387 4.64 -19.87 11.79
N ALA A 388 3.52 -19.98 12.52
CA ALA A 388 2.56 -21.09 12.34
C ALA A 388 1.69 -20.89 11.10
N ARG A 389 1.60 -19.66 10.58
CA ARG A 389 1.17 -19.37 9.20
C ARG A 389 2.30 -19.53 8.18
N ARG A 390 3.54 -19.83 8.60
CA ARG A 390 4.54 -20.45 7.72
C ARG A 390 4.30 -21.95 7.75
N GLN A 391 3.30 -22.38 6.98
CA GLN A 391 3.20 -23.69 6.35
C GLN A 391 1.85 -23.78 5.62
N VAL A 392 1.87 -24.19 4.34
CA VAL A 392 0.75 -24.76 3.54
C VAL A 392 -0.26 -23.77 2.89
N PRO A 393 -0.90 -24.14 1.76
CA PRO A 393 -0.83 -23.42 0.50
C PRO A 393 -2.05 -22.50 0.36
N CYS A 394 -1.82 -21.19 0.46
CA CYS A 394 -2.79 -20.25 -0.10
C CYS A 394 -2.95 -20.59 -1.59
N LEU A 395 -4.18 -20.82 -2.03
CA LEU A 395 -4.47 -21.03 -3.44
C LEU A 395 -4.74 -19.70 -4.12
N PHE A 396 -4.20 -19.52 -5.32
CA PHE A 396 -4.63 -18.44 -6.20
C PHE A 396 -5.22 -18.97 -7.51
N ALA A 397 -6.08 -18.17 -8.12
CA ALA A 397 -6.63 -18.46 -9.45
C ALA A 397 -6.58 -17.20 -10.32
N VAL A 398 -5.94 -17.31 -11.49
CA VAL A 398 -6.04 -16.28 -12.54
C VAL A 398 -7.26 -16.59 -13.38
N LEU A 399 -8.35 -15.85 -13.13
CA LEU A 399 -9.68 -16.15 -13.66
C LEU A 399 -9.87 -15.78 -15.13
N GLY A 400 -9.08 -14.83 -15.62
CA GLY A 400 -9.33 -14.22 -16.91
C GLY A 400 -8.82 -12.79 -17.01
N ALA A 401 -9.17 -12.05 -18.05
CA ALA A 401 -9.99 -12.52 -19.18
C ALA A 401 -9.15 -13.21 -20.27
N MET A 402 -9.76 -14.13 -21.02
CA MET A 402 -9.12 -14.74 -22.18
C MET A 402 -8.62 -13.67 -23.16
N LYS A 403 -7.44 -13.89 -23.74
CA LYS A 403 -6.74 -12.93 -24.64
C LYS A 403 -6.28 -11.62 -23.98
N CYS A 404 -6.24 -11.57 -22.65
CA CYS A 404 -5.71 -10.42 -21.89
C CYS A 404 -4.31 -10.68 -21.30
N GLY A 405 -3.54 -11.63 -21.84
CA GLY A 405 -2.16 -11.90 -21.40
C GLY A 405 -2.03 -12.82 -20.19
N THR A 406 -3.06 -13.60 -19.86
CA THR A 406 -3.07 -14.54 -18.72
C THR A 406 -1.94 -15.59 -18.77
N THR A 407 -1.50 -16.02 -19.96
CA THR A 407 -0.34 -16.91 -20.09
C THR A 407 0.94 -16.22 -19.63
N SER A 408 1.22 -15.01 -20.11
CA SER A 408 2.39 -14.24 -19.67
C SER A 408 2.35 -14.03 -18.16
N LEU A 409 1.21 -13.56 -17.63
CA LEU A 409 1.02 -13.34 -16.20
C LEU A 409 1.28 -14.60 -15.37
N TYR A 410 0.73 -15.75 -15.75
CA TYR A 410 0.96 -17.00 -15.03
C TYR A 410 2.43 -17.42 -15.07
N GLU A 411 3.08 -17.35 -16.24
CA GLU A 411 4.51 -17.65 -16.39
C GLU A 411 5.41 -16.67 -15.61
N TYR A 412 4.95 -15.44 -15.36
CA TYR A 412 5.64 -14.50 -14.47
C TYR A 412 5.45 -14.86 -13.00
N ILE A 413 4.24 -15.27 -12.59
CA ILE A 413 3.94 -15.66 -11.20
C ILE A 413 4.78 -16.87 -10.78
N VAL A 414 4.84 -17.90 -11.62
CA VAL A 414 5.51 -19.18 -11.30
C VAL A 414 7.05 -19.09 -11.28
N GLN A 415 7.64 -17.95 -11.66
CA GLN A 415 9.07 -17.69 -11.45
C GLN A 415 9.41 -17.42 -9.98
N HIS A 416 8.42 -17.11 -9.13
CA HIS A 416 8.66 -16.83 -7.72
C HIS A 416 9.09 -18.11 -6.97
N PRO A 417 10.18 -18.11 -6.17
CA PRO A 417 10.68 -19.32 -5.49
C PRO A 417 9.68 -20.01 -4.57
N SER A 418 8.79 -19.25 -3.92
CA SER A 418 7.71 -19.77 -3.06
C SER A 418 6.47 -20.27 -3.82
N ILE A 419 6.49 -20.29 -5.15
CA ILE A 419 5.36 -20.81 -5.94
C ILE A 419 5.65 -22.23 -6.41
N VAL A 420 4.72 -23.14 -6.14
CA VAL A 420 4.67 -24.44 -6.83
C VAL A 420 3.60 -24.36 -7.91
N ARG A 421 3.98 -24.64 -9.15
CA ARG A 421 3.09 -24.55 -10.31
C ARG A 421 2.01 -25.63 -10.30
N ALA A 422 0.91 -25.36 -11.01
CA ALA A 422 -0.03 -26.40 -11.41
C ALA A 422 0.62 -27.33 -12.45
N LYS A 423 0.15 -28.59 -12.51
CA LYS A 423 0.61 -29.60 -13.50
C LYS A 423 0.50 -29.09 -14.93
N GLN A 424 -0.52 -28.28 -15.19
CA GLN A 424 -0.71 -27.59 -16.46
C GLN A 424 -1.43 -26.27 -16.26
N LYS A 425 -1.20 -25.32 -17.18
CA LYS A 425 -2.08 -24.14 -17.31
C LYS A 425 -3.43 -24.57 -17.88
N GLU A 426 -4.49 -23.85 -17.53
CA GLU A 426 -5.86 -24.15 -17.98
C GLU A 426 -6.28 -25.60 -17.61
N PRO A 427 -6.23 -25.98 -16.31
CA PRO A 427 -6.73 -27.28 -15.87
C PRO A 427 -8.22 -27.48 -16.17
N HIS A 428 -9.00 -26.40 -16.28
CA HIS A 428 -10.43 -26.42 -16.60
C HIS A 428 -11.27 -27.25 -15.61
N ALA A 429 -10.80 -27.32 -14.36
CA ALA A 429 -11.37 -28.18 -13.33
C ALA A 429 -12.77 -27.69 -12.88
N LEU A 430 -13.00 -26.37 -12.90
CA LEU A 430 -14.21 -25.76 -12.36
C LEU A 430 -15.20 -25.31 -13.44
N ASP A 431 -14.81 -25.36 -14.72
CA ASP A 431 -15.71 -25.10 -15.85
C ASP A 431 -16.15 -26.42 -16.51
N TRP A 432 -15.58 -26.81 -17.64
CA TRP A 432 -16.11 -27.90 -18.46
C TRP A 432 -15.60 -29.28 -18.08
N ARG A 433 -14.61 -29.38 -17.19
CA ARG A 433 -14.21 -30.66 -16.57
C ARG A 433 -14.78 -30.83 -15.17
N TRP A 434 -15.72 -29.99 -14.74
CA TRP A 434 -16.35 -30.10 -13.43
C TRP A 434 -16.96 -31.49 -13.19
N ASP A 435 -17.75 -32.00 -14.13
CA ASP A 435 -18.36 -33.33 -13.99
C ASP A 435 -17.33 -34.46 -13.93
N ALA A 436 -16.19 -34.30 -14.63
CA ALA A 436 -15.09 -35.24 -14.57
C ALA A 436 -14.39 -35.19 -13.21
N LEU A 437 -14.18 -34.00 -12.67
CA LEU A 437 -13.66 -33.80 -11.31
C LEU A 437 -14.60 -34.42 -10.27
N GLN A 438 -15.92 -34.26 -10.42
CA GLN A 438 -16.94 -34.84 -9.55
C GLN A 438 -17.03 -36.38 -9.61
N LYS A 439 -16.51 -37.02 -10.65
CA LYS A 439 -16.51 -38.48 -10.79
C LYS A 439 -15.16 -39.11 -10.51
N TRP A 440 -14.10 -38.31 -10.53
CA TRP A 440 -12.75 -38.79 -10.34
C TRP A 440 -12.48 -39.08 -8.86
N THR A 441 -11.92 -40.27 -8.58
CA THR A 441 -11.52 -40.69 -7.23
C THR A 441 -10.01 -40.88 -7.21
N PRO A 442 -9.26 -40.15 -6.36
CA PRO A 442 -7.84 -40.39 -6.18
C PRO A 442 -7.61 -41.79 -5.59
N LYS A 443 -6.52 -42.45 -5.97
CA LYS A 443 -6.15 -43.79 -5.48
C LYS A 443 -4.69 -43.83 -5.03
N GLY A 444 -4.40 -44.69 -4.06
CA GLY A 444 -3.04 -44.93 -3.56
C GLY A 444 -2.39 -43.64 -3.06
N GLU A 445 -1.13 -43.41 -3.44
CA GLU A 445 -0.33 -42.28 -3.00
C GLU A 445 -0.95 -40.91 -3.32
N VAL A 446 -1.64 -40.78 -4.46
CA VAL A 446 -2.32 -39.54 -4.88
C VAL A 446 -3.42 -39.15 -3.88
N ALA A 447 -4.17 -40.12 -3.35
CA ALA A 447 -5.21 -39.85 -2.36
C ALA A 447 -4.60 -39.39 -1.03
N THR A 448 -3.53 -40.06 -0.59
CA THR A 448 -2.81 -39.71 0.62
C THR A 448 -2.24 -38.30 0.55
N GLN A 449 -1.55 -37.95 -0.56
CA GLN A 449 -0.96 -36.63 -0.75
C GLN A 449 -2.02 -35.51 -0.78
N ALA A 450 -3.13 -35.73 -1.51
CA ALA A 450 -4.22 -34.76 -1.59
C ALA A 450 -4.85 -34.49 -0.22
N ALA A 451 -5.14 -35.55 0.55
CA ALA A 451 -5.69 -35.43 1.89
C ALA A 451 -4.73 -34.70 2.84
N GLN A 452 -3.44 -35.05 2.83
CA GLN A 452 -2.41 -34.40 3.65
C GLN A 452 -2.27 -32.91 3.33
N LEU A 453 -2.25 -32.55 2.06
CA LEU A 453 -2.18 -31.15 1.63
C LEU A 453 -3.44 -30.37 2.02
N LEU A 454 -4.61 -30.98 1.88
CA LEU A 454 -5.86 -30.34 2.28
C LEU A 454 -5.91 -30.15 3.80
N ASP A 455 -5.56 -31.17 4.57
CA ASP A 455 -5.52 -31.07 6.03
C ASP A 455 -4.59 -29.96 6.49
N ALA A 456 -3.40 -29.90 5.90
CA ALA A 456 -2.41 -28.93 6.30
C ALA A 456 -2.80 -27.50 5.84
N ARG A 457 -3.58 -27.35 4.76
CA ARG A 457 -4.24 -26.09 4.40
C ARG A 457 -5.35 -25.70 5.38
N LEU A 458 -6.25 -26.63 5.70
CA LEU A 458 -7.40 -26.35 6.56
C LEU A 458 -6.97 -26.06 8.00
N ALA A 459 -5.86 -26.65 8.45
CA ALA A 459 -5.27 -26.38 9.77
C ALA A 459 -4.81 -24.91 9.93
N THR A 460 -4.53 -24.20 8.84
CA THR A 460 -4.04 -22.80 8.85
C THR A 460 -5.08 -21.78 8.37
N ALA A 461 -6.27 -22.24 7.96
CA ALA A 461 -7.35 -21.37 7.53
C ALA A 461 -7.86 -20.50 8.70
N ASP A 462 -8.29 -19.27 8.39
CA ASP A 462 -8.98 -18.43 9.37
C ASP A 462 -10.25 -19.18 9.83
N PRO A 463 -10.55 -19.30 11.14
CA PRO A 463 -11.76 -19.97 11.63
C PRO A 463 -13.06 -19.40 11.06
N LYS A 464 -13.06 -18.16 10.55
CA LYS A 464 -14.19 -17.53 9.86
C LYS A 464 -14.30 -17.92 8.39
N THR A 465 -13.31 -18.60 7.84
CA THR A 465 -13.33 -19.10 6.46
C THR A 465 -14.48 -20.10 6.33
N PRO A 466 -15.34 -19.98 5.30
CA PRO A 466 -16.35 -20.98 5.01
C PRO A 466 -15.76 -22.39 4.92
N SER A 467 -16.53 -23.40 5.33
CA SER A 467 -16.11 -24.80 5.17
C SER A 467 -16.00 -25.16 3.68
N VAL A 468 -15.10 -26.11 3.39
CA VAL A 468 -14.95 -26.69 2.06
C VAL A 468 -15.73 -28.00 1.93
N ASP A 469 -16.17 -28.31 0.72
CA ASP A 469 -16.48 -29.69 0.34
C ASP A 469 -15.15 -30.45 0.28
N ARG A 470 -14.90 -31.26 1.31
CA ARG A 470 -13.63 -31.92 1.51
C ARG A 470 -13.29 -32.87 0.35
N GLU A 471 -14.25 -33.65 -0.09
CA GLU A 471 -14.04 -34.62 -1.16
C GLU A 471 -13.71 -33.91 -2.48
N LEU A 472 -14.45 -32.85 -2.81
CA LEU A 472 -14.15 -32.04 -4.00
C LEU A 472 -12.83 -31.27 -3.87
N ALA A 473 -12.49 -30.79 -2.68
CA ALA A 473 -11.24 -30.09 -2.43
C ALA A 473 -10.03 -31.02 -2.59
N GLU A 474 -10.08 -32.25 -2.07
CA GLU A 474 -9.03 -33.26 -2.27
C GLU A 474 -8.85 -33.56 -3.77
N ARG A 475 -9.95 -33.69 -4.51
CA ARG A 475 -9.91 -33.91 -5.96
C ARG A 475 -9.33 -32.70 -6.70
N TYR A 476 -9.66 -31.49 -6.26
CA TYR A 476 -9.13 -30.25 -6.82
C TYR A 476 -7.62 -30.13 -6.58
N MET A 477 -7.10 -30.57 -5.42
CA MET A 477 -5.66 -30.53 -5.14
C MET A 477 -4.81 -31.29 -6.17
N ASN A 478 -5.38 -32.30 -6.83
CA ASN A 478 -4.69 -33.09 -7.85
C ASN A 478 -4.32 -32.30 -9.12
N ILE A 479 -4.82 -31.07 -9.32
CA ILE A 479 -4.38 -30.22 -10.43
C ILE A 479 -2.97 -29.64 -10.20
N PHE A 480 -2.47 -29.68 -8.96
CA PHE A 480 -1.17 -29.17 -8.57
C PHE A 480 -0.11 -30.27 -8.54
N GLU A 481 1.16 -29.87 -8.63
CA GLU A 481 2.31 -30.77 -8.42
C GLU A 481 2.39 -31.16 -6.93
N MET A 482 1.62 -32.17 -6.52
CA MET A 482 1.37 -32.48 -5.11
C MET A 482 2.62 -32.97 -4.37
N ALA A 483 3.46 -33.79 -4.99
CA ALA A 483 4.68 -34.29 -4.35
C ALA A 483 5.64 -33.15 -3.93
N PRO A 484 6.08 -32.25 -4.82
CA PRO A 484 6.95 -31.13 -4.43
C PRO A 484 6.21 -30.10 -3.56
N LEU A 485 4.89 -29.96 -3.69
CA LEU A 485 4.12 -29.11 -2.78
C LEU A 485 4.14 -29.67 -1.36
N LEU A 486 3.92 -30.97 -1.21
CA LEU A 486 3.88 -31.65 0.08
C LEU A 486 5.26 -31.71 0.73
N GLU A 487 6.32 -31.98 -0.04
CA GLU A 487 7.71 -31.98 0.44
C GLU A 487 8.06 -30.62 1.09
N ARG A 488 7.78 -29.52 0.39
CA ARG A 488 8.08 -28.17 0.89
C ARG A 488 7.22 -27.79 2.09
N VAL A 489 5.96 -28.21 2.09
CA VAL A 489 5.05 -28.09 3.24
C VAL A 489 5.63 -28.82 4.45
N GLN A 490 6.06 -30.07 4.29
CA GLN A 490 6.64 -30.88 5.36
C GLN A 490 7.99 -30.35 5.84
N ALA A 491 8.77 -29.73 4.94
CA ALA A 491 10.01 -29.02 5.26
C ALA A 491 9.79 -27.69 5.99
N GLY A 492 8.54 -27.28 6.13
CA GLY A 492 8.16 -26.07 6.83
C GLY A 492 8.28 -24.77 6.05
N GLU A 493 8.35 -24.87 4.73
CA GLU A 493 8.50 -23.72 3.85
C GLU A 493 7.20 -22.94 3.68
N PHE A 494 7.35 -21.63 3.42
CA PHE A 494 6.25 -20.82 2.91
C PHE A 494 6.04 -21.11 1.43
N VAL A 495 4.91 -21.73 1.10
CA VAL A 495 4.56 -22.13 -0.26
C VAL A 495 3.16 -21.68 -0.64
N VAL A 496 3.01 -21.21 -1.86
CA VAL A 496 1.75 -20.84 -2.50
C VAL A 496 1.62 -21.67 -3.77
N SER A 497 0.40 -22.05 -4.13
CA SER A 497 0.13 -22.70 -5.41
C SER A 497 -1.10 -22.09 -6.06
N GLY A 498 -1.24 -22.27 -7.36
CA GLY A 498 -2.36 -21.71 -8.08
C GLY A 498 -2.35 -22.01 -9.56
N GLU A 499 -3.48 -21.72 -10.16
CA GLU A 499 -3.79 -22.06 -11.54
C GLU A 499 -4.26 -20.84 -12.33
N ALA A 500 -4.33 -20.99 -13.64
CA ALA A 500 -4.81 -19.95 -14.53
C ALA A 500 -5.71 -20.57 -15.59
N THR A 501 -7.01 -20.32 -15.47
CA THR A 501 -8.04 -20.76 -16.41
C THR A 501 -8.88 -19.56 -16.84
N PRO A 502 -8.55 -18.90 -17.97
CA PRO A 502 -9.14 -17.61 -18.35
C PRO A 502 -10.63 -17.64 -18.70
N SER A 503 -11.21 -18.83 -18.87
CA SER A 503 -12.65 -19.05 -19.09
C SER A 503 -13.45 -18.97 -17.79
N TYR A 504 -12.82 -19.06 -16.62
CA TYR A 504 -13.54 -19.01 -15.34
C TYR A 504 -14.29 -17.69 -15.14
N LEU A 505 -13.69 -16.56 -15.53
CA LEU A 505 -14.38 -15.27 -15.42
C LEU A 505 -15.73 -15.26 -16.15
N LEU A 506 -15.80 -15.87 -17.34
CA LEU A 506 -17.04 -16.02 -18.10
C LEU A 506 -17.99 -17.06 -17.47
N GLY A 507 -17.49 -18.00 -16.68
CA GLY A 507 -18.31 -19.01 -16.02
C GLY A 507 -19.22 -18.49 -14.90
N GLY A 508 -19.20 -17.19 -14.61
CA GLY A 508 -20.19 -16.51 -13.77
C GLY A 508 -20.29 -17.05 -12.33
N ILE A 509 -21.48 -16.92 -11.76
CA ILE A 509 -21.81 -17.39 -10.40
C ILE A 509 -21.58 -18.89 -10.26
N ALA A 510 -21.89 -19.67 -11.31
CA ALA A 510 -21.75 -21.12 -11.29
C ALA A 510 -20.29 -21.54 -11.00
N VAL A 511 -19.32 -21.01 -11.75
CA VAL A 511 -17.89 -21.31 -11.52
C VAL A 511 -17.39 -20.69 -10.22
N ALA A 512 -17.85 -19.49 -9.87
CA ALA A 512 -17.48 -18.86 -8.60
C ALA A 512 -17.92 -19.73 -7.40
N LYS A 513 -19.14 -20.27 -7.40
CA LYS A 513 -19.63 -21.18 -6.35
C LYS A 513 -18.83 -22.48 -6.29
N ARG A 514 -18.46 -23.05 -7.45
CA ARG A 514 -17.59 -24.24 -7.52
C ARG A 514 -16.20 -23.97 -6.96
N LEU A 515 -15.61 -22.80 -7.23
CA LEU A 515 -14.34 -22.41 -6.62
C LEU A 515 -14.51 -22.23 -5.11
N ARG A 516 -15.57 -21.54 -4.68
CA ARG A 516 -15.83 -21.30 -3.26
C ARG A 516 -16.04 -22.59 -2.47
N SER A 517 -16.59 -23.64 -3.08
CA SER A 517 -16.78 -24.94 -2.40
C SER A 517 -15.47 -25.67 -2.16
N VAL A 518 -14.41 -25.44 -2.95
CA VAL A 518 -13.11 -26.13 -2.79
C VAL A 518 -12.01 -25.22 -2.24
N ALA A 519 -12.17 -23.91 -2.39
CA ALA A 519 -11.19 -22.91 -2.04
C ALA A 519 -11.80 -21.52 -1.74
N PRO A 520 -12.57 -21.39 -0.64
CA PRO A 520 -13.25 -20.15 -0.27
C PRO A 520 -12.29 -19.00 0.10
N ASP A 521 -11.07 -19.32 0.53
CA ASP A 521 -9.97 -18.42 0.86
C ASP A 521 -9.04 -18.11 -0.34
N ALA A 522 -9.38 -18.55 -1.56
CA ALA A 522 -8.55 -18.34 -2.73
C ALA A 522 -8.33 -16.86 -3.05
N ARG A 523 -7.12 -16.51 -3.50
CA ARG A 523 -6.81 -15.18 -4.04
C ARG A 523 -7.04 -15.13 -5.54
N LEU A 524 -7.88 -14.22 -5.99
CA LEU A 524 -8.40 -14.17 -7.34
C LEU A 524 -7.73 -13.03 -8.12
N VAL A 525 -7.17 -13.35 -9.28
CA VAL A 525 -6.49 -12.37 -10.14
C VAL A 525 -7.24 -12.27 -11.46
N VAL A 526 -7.56 -11.04 -11.86
CA VAL A 526 -8.21 -10.71 -13.12
C VAL A 526 -7.34 -9.71 -13.87
N ILE A 527 -6.98 -10.02 -15.11
CA ILE A 527 -6.26 -9.13 -16.02
C ILE A 527 -7.15 -8.78 -17.22
N LEU A 528 -7.28 -7.48 -17.49
CA LEU A 528 -8.16 -6.93 -18.51
C LEU A 528 -7.34 -6.26 -19.62
N ARG A 529 -7.94 -6.14 -20.81
CA ARG A 529 -7.42 -5.44 -21.99
C ARG A 529 -8.56 -4.60 -22.55
N ASP A 530 -8.26 -3.62 -23.38
CA ASP A 530 -9.26 -3.03 -24.28
C ASP A 530 -10.15 -4.16 -24.88
N PRO A 531 -11.49 -4.08 -24.70
CA PRO A 531 -12.40 -5.16 -25.07
C PRO A 531 -12.54 -5.36 -26.59
N VAL A 532 -12.34 -4.31 -27.40
CA VAL A 532 -12.30 -4.37 -28.87
C VAL A 532 -11.07 -5.16 -29.31
N GLU A 533 -9.93 -4.77 -28.77
CA GLU A 533 -8.64 -5.42 -29.00
C GLU A 533 -8.62 -6.88 -28.51
N ARG A 534 -9.31 -7.16 -27.40
CA ARG A 534 -9.50 -8.53 -26.90
C ARG A 534 -10.36 -9.35 -27.86
N ALA A 535 -11.48 -8.82 -28.35
CA ALA A 535 -12.37 -9.51 -29.28
C ALA A 535 -11.63 -9.86 -30.58
N PHE A 536 -10.89 -8.91 -31.14
CA PHE A 536 -10.11 -9.14 -32.35
C PHE A 536 -8.96 -10.14 -32.12
N SER A 537 -8.24 -10.03 -30.99
CA SER A 537 -7.23 -11.02 -30.65
C SER A 537 -7.81 -12.43 -30.49
N HIS A 538 -9.08 -12.55 -30.07
CA HIS A 538 -9.78 -13.82 -29.98
C HIS A 538 -10.07 -14.39 -31.37
N PHE A 539 -10.64 -13.59 -32.27
CA PHE A 539 -10.85 -13.97 -33.68
C PHE A 539 -9.57 -14.49 -34.35
N GLN A 540 -8.47 -13.76 -34.19
CA GLN A 540 -7.20 -14.15 -34.80
C GLN A 540 -6.61 -15.44 -34.19
N MET A 541 -7.01 -15.79 -32.96
CA MET A 541 -6.63 -17.07 -32.36
C MET A 541 -7.48 -18.22 -32.91
N THR A 542 -8.77 -18.01 -33.15
CA THR A 542 -9.70 -19.08 -33.55
C THR A 542 -9.60 -19.40 -35.05
N ARG A 543 -9.21 -18.45 -35.90
CA ARG A 543 -8.93 -18.68 -37.33
C ARG A 543 -7.56 -19.29 -37.62
N ASP A 544 -6.65 -19.28 -36.66
CA ASP A 544 -5.28 -19.74 -36.87
C ASP A 544 -5.19 -21.26 -37.06
N MET A 545 -4.72 -21.65 -38.24
CA MET A 545 -4.54 -23.05 -38.67
C MET A 545 -3.13 -23.58 -38.39
N THR A 546 -2.34 -22.89 -37.57
CA THR A 546 -1.01 -23.33 -37.11
C THR A 546 -1.03 -23.65 -35.61
N GLY A 547 -0.24 -24.65 -35.19
CA GLY A 547 -0.10 -25.03 -33.78
C GLY A 547 0.06 -26.52 -33.53
N THR A 548 0.03 -26.92 -32.26
CA THR A 548 0.03 -28.33 -31.86
C THR A 548 -1.27 -29.03 -32.27
N PRO A 549 -1.31 -30.38 -32.38
CA PRO A 549 -2.54 -31.11 -32.72
C PRO A 549 -3.72 -30.76 -31.81
N ASP A 550 -3.49 -30.54 -30.51
CA ASP A 550 -4.54 -30.07 -29.59
C ASP A 550 -5.01 -28.65 -29.87
N GLN A 551 -4.09 -27.75 -30.24
CA GLN A 551 -4.46 -26.38 -30.62
C GLN A 551 -5.28 -26.39 -31.91
N LEU A 552 -4.89 -27.19 -32.90
CA LEU A 552 -5.60 -27.31 -34.17
C LEU A 552 -6.98 -27.96 -33.99
N ARG A 553 -7.13 -28.95 -33.09
CA ARG A 553 -8.45 -29.50 -32.72
C ARG A 553 -9.40 -28.48 -32.11
N ARG A 554 -8.86 -27.43 -31.48
CA ARG A 554 -9.61 -26.38 -30.77
C ARG A 554 -9.77 -25.10 -31.60
N ARG A 555 -8.97 -24.93 -32.66
CA ARG A 555 -8.97 -23.81 -33.61
C ARG A 555 -9.59 -24.27 -34.94
N GLY A 556 -9.83 -23.35 -35.87
CA GLY A 556 -10.43 -23.67 -37.16
C GLY A 556 -11.96 -23.80 -37.15
N VAL A 557 -12.61 -23.54 -36.01
CA VAL A 557 -14.09 -23.52 -35.89
C VAL A 557 -14.71 -22.41 -36.75
N VAL A 558 -13.93 -21.37 -37.07
CA VAL A 558 -14.40 -20.16 -37.77
C VAL A 558 -13.46 -19.78 -38.93
N ALA A 559 -12.70 -20.74 -39.47
CA ALA A 559 -11.72 -20.46 -40.53
C ALA A 559 -12.33 -19.77 -41.76
N ASP A 560 -13.63 -20.01 -41.99
CA ASP A 560 -14.39 -19.60 -43.17
C ASP A 560 -15.16 -18.30 -42.94
N LYS A 561 -15.17 -17.77 -41.70
CA LYS A 561 -15.94 -16.57 -41.32
C LYS A 561 -15.04 -15.35 -41.16
N THR A 562 -15.58 -14.20 -41.54
CA THR A 562 -15.01 -12.87 -41.29
C THR A 562 -15.16 -12.46 -39.82
N PHE A 563 -14.44 -11.42 -39.40
CA PHE A 563 -14.58 -10.91 -38.04
C PHE A 563 -15.98 -10.31 -37.84
N GLU A 564 -16.48 -9.60 -38.84
CA GLU A 564 -17.76 -8.91 -38.90
C GLU A 564 -18.93 -9.88 -38.76
N GLU A 565 -18.90 -11.01 -39.47
CA GLU A 565 -19.92 -12.07 -39.37
C GLU A 565 -19.97 -12.64 -37.94
N LEU A 566 -18.82 -12.86 -37.30
CA LEU A 566 -18.76 -13.39 -35.93
C LEU A 566 -19.26 -12.38 -34.89
N ILE A 567 -18.98 -11.09 -35.09
CA ILE A 567 -19.53 -10.03 -34.25
C ILE A 567 -21.05 -9.97 -34.42
N ALA A 568 -21.56 -10.01 -35.65
CA ALA A 568 -23.00 -10.00 -35.92
C ALA A 568 -23.71 -11.21 -35.29
N GLU A 569 -23.14 -12.41 -35.39
CA GLU A 569 -23.69 -13.62 -34.76
C GLU A 569 -23.73 -13.53 -33.24
N ASP A 570 -22.68 -13.01 -32.60
CA ASP A 570 -22.64 -12.89 -31.14
C ASP A 570 -23.55 -11.76 -30.63
N LEU A 571 -23.71 -10.67 -31.38
CA LEU A 571 -24.68 -9.62 -31.08
C LEU A 571 -26.12 -10.11 -31.22
N ALA A 572 -26.45 -10.78 -32.33
CA ALA A 572 -27.78 -11.37 -32.51
C ALA A 572 -28.12 -12.36 -31.39
N ARG A 573 -27.11 -13.09 -30.88
CA ARG A 573 -27.28 -13.94 -29.71
C ARG A 573 -27.56 -13.13 -28.44
N LEU A 574 -26.78 -12.08 -28.15
CA LEU A 574 -27.00 -11.20 -27.00
C LEU A 574 -28.37 -10.50 -27.05
N GLU A 575 -28.82 -10.09 -28.23
CA GLU A 575 -30.15 -9.52 -28.47
C GLU A 575 -31.25 -10.57 -28.25
N SER A 576 -31.06 -11.80 -28.75
CA SER A 576 -32.03 -12.89 -28.58
C SER A 576 -32.21 -13.31 -27.12
N THR A 577 -31.18 -13.11 -26.29
CA THR A 577 -31.21 -13.32 -24.83
C THR A 577 -31.65 -12.05 -24.08
N GLY A 578 -32.15 -11.03 -24.80
CA GLY A 578 -32.44 -9.67 -24.33
C GLY A 578 -31.41 -9.11 -23.34
N THR A 579 -30.17 -9.50 -23.57
CA THR A 579 -28.96 -9.13 -22.85
C THR A 579 -28.30 -7.93 -23.55
N LEU A 580 -28.94 -7.41 -24.59
CA LEU A 580 -28.65 -6.16 -25.27
C LEU A 580 -30.01 -5.62 -25.74
N ASP A 581 -30.35 -4.39 -25.40
CA ASP A 581 -31.52 -3.70 -25.95
C ASP A 581 -31.09 -2.74 -27.08
N ALA A 582 -32.05 -2.23 -27.84
CA ALA A 582 -31.85 -1.35 -28.99
C ALA A 582 -31.02 -0.08 -28.67
N ASP A 583 -31.06 0.37 -27.41
CA ASP A 583 -30.36 1.56 -26.93
C ASP A 583 -28.92 1.28 -26.46
N LEU A 584 -28.47 0.02 -26.48
CA LEU A 584 -27.15 -0.43 -25.96
C LEU A 584 -26.89 -0.12 -24.47
N ASP A 585 -27.88 0.44 -23.78
CA ASP A 585 -27.80 0.86 -22.38
C ASP A 585 -28.52 -0.15 -21.47
N ASP A 586 -27.81 -0.52 -20.41
CA ASP A 586 -28.28 -1.33 -19.27
C ASP A 586 -28.61 -2.81 -19.53
N VAL A 587 -27.54 -3.60 -19.62
CA VAL A 587 -27.65 -5.06 -19.53
C VAL A 587 -27.88 -5.45 -18.08
N ASP A 588 -29.06 -6.00 -17.79
CA ASP A 588 -29.37 -6.65 -16.54
C ASP A 588 -28.36 -7.78 -16.29
N GLY A 589 -27.59 -7.66 -15.21
CA GLY A 589 -26.55 -8.62 -14.88
C GLY A 589 -27.09 -9.99 -14.48
N ASP A 590 -28.32 -10.07 -13.96
CA ASP A 590 -28.98 -11.34 -13.65
C ASP A 590 -29.38 -12.04 -14.95
N ARG A 591 -29.95 -11.29 -15.89
CA ARG A 591 -30.27 -11.79 -17.24
C ARG A 591 -29.03 -12.19 -18.03
N PHE A 592 -27.94 -11.42 -17.94
CA PHE A 592 -26.65 -11.78 -18.53
C PHE A 592 -26.12 -13.11 -17.98
N GLU A 593 -26.26 -13.36 -16.67
CA GLU A 593 -25.90 -14.64 -16.06
C GLU A 593 -26.79 -15.78 -16.59
N GLU A 594 -28.11 -15.63 -16.51
CA GLU A 594 -29.07 -16.70 -16.79
C GLU A 594 -29.18 -17.04 -18.28
N GLU A 595 -29.25 -16.03 -19.15
CA GLU A 595 -29.54 -16.23 -20.56
C GLU A 595 -28.29 -16.29 -21.43
N TYR A 596 -27.18 -15.67 -21.03
CA TYR A 596 -25.93 -15.66 -21.80
C TYR A 596 -24.81 -16.51 -21.18
N LEU A 597 -24.45 -16.32 -19.90
CA LEU A 597 -23.34 -17.05 -19.29
C LEU A 597 -23.68 -18.54 -19.06
N CYS A 598 -24.90 -18.85 -18.60
CA CYS A 598 -25.33 -20.23 -18.36
C CYS A 598 -25.58 -21.03 -19.64
N THR A 599 -25.86 -20.35 -20.76
CA THR A 599 -26.11 -20.99 -22.07
C THR A 599 -24.86 -21.02 -22.95
N ALA A 600 -23.83 -20.21 -22.62
CA ALA A 600 -22.56 -20.23 -23.33
C ALA A 600 -21.88 -21.61 -23.18
N PRO A 601 -21.48 -22.26 -24.29
CA PRO A 601 -20.86 -23.58 -24.22
C PRO A 601 -19.55 -23.52 -23.43
N MET A 602 -19.48 -24.12 -22.24
CA MET A 602 -18.22 -24.24 -21.51
C MET A 602 -17.26 -25.15 -22.31
N THR A 603 -16.44 -24.55 -23.15
CA THR A 603 -15.56 -25.23 -24.10
C THR A 603 -14.25 -24.45 -24.20
N HIS A 604 -13.34 -24.86 -25.10
CA HIS A 604 -12.02 -24.25 -25.33
C HIS A 604 -12.03 -22.79 -25.82
N GLY A 605 -13.19 -22.13 -25.78
CA GLY A 605 -13.29 -20.68 -25.90
C GLY A 605 -13.72 -20.16 -27.26
N GLY A 606 -14.00 -20.99 -28.27
CA GLY A 606 -14.36 -20.55 -29.63
C GLY A 606 -15.71 -19.84 -29.83
N HIS A 607 -16.32 -19.34 -28.75
CA HIS A 607 -17.61 -18.65 -28.70
C HIS A 607 -17.46 -17.38 -27.84
N SER A 608 -18.42 -16.46 -27.93
CA SER A 608 -18.42 -15.19 -27.17
C SER A 608 -17.23 -14.28 -27.52
N TYR A 609 -17.38 -13.55 -28.62
CA TYR A 609 -16.42 -12.54 -29.10
C TYR A 609 -16.72 -11.16 -28.55
N VAL A 610 -17.99 -10.77 -28.45
CA VAL A 610 -18.44 -9.49 -27.87
C VAL A 610 -18.73 -9.65 -26.39
N GLY A 611 -19.65 -10.55 -26.00
CA GLY A 611 -20.16 -10.61 -24.62
C GLY A 611 -19.08 -10.86 -23.56
N ARG A 612 -17.99 -11.57 -23.91
CA ARG A 612 -16.81 -11.77 -23.04
C ARG A 612 -16.08 -10.46 -22.70
N GLY A 613 -16.27 -9.40 -23.49
CA GLY A 613 -15.74 -8.06 -23.25
C GLY A 613 -16.59 -7.25 -22.25
N PHE A 614 -17.78 -7.70 -21.89
CA PHE A 614 -18.60 -7.06 -20.85
C PHE A 614 -18.06 -7.42 -19.46
N TYR A 615 -16.89 -6.86 -19.12
CA TYR A 615 -16.14 -7.24 -17.91
C TYR A 615 -16.88 -6.90 -16.62
N ALA A 616 -17.54 -5.74 -16.56
CA ALA A 616 -18.25 -5.31 -15.36
C ALA A 616 -19.33 -6.32 -14.96
N LEU A 617 -20.12 -6.79 -15.93
CA LEU A 617 -21.17 -7.77 -15.72
C LEU A 617 -20.61 -9.07 -15.13
N GLN A 618 -19.53 -9.60 -15.73
CA GLN A 618 -18.86 -10.80 -15.22
C GLN A 618 -18.30 -10.61 -13.80
N ILE A 619 -17.60 -9.49 -13.55
CA ILE A 619 -16.93 -9.23 -12.27
C ILE A 619 -17.95 -9.07 -11.14
N GLU A 620 -19.07 -8.40 -11.38
CA GLU A 620 -20.15 -8.25 -10.39
C GLU A 620 -20.68 -9.61 -9.93
N ARG A 621 -20.84 -10.58 -10.84
CA ARG A 621 -21.27 -11.95 -10.49
C ARG A 621 -20.30 -12.62 -9.54
N TRP A 622 -19.01 -12.45 -9.80
CA TRP A 622 -17.94 -12.97 -8.95
C TRP A 622 -17.91 -12.29 -7.58
N LEU A 623 -18.17 -10.98 -7.51
CA LEU A 623 -18.23 -10.21 -6.26
C LEU A 623 -19.45 -10.54 -5.38
N GLN A 624 -20.50 -11.15 -5.93
CA GLN A 624 -21.60 -11.69 -5.12
C GLN A 624 -21.17 -12.94 -4.35
N VAL A 625 -20.18 -13.69 -4.84
CA VAL A 625 -19.73 -14.95 -4.25
C VAL A 625 -18.48 -14.77 -3.39
N PHE A 626 -17.55 -13.91 -3.81
CA PHE A 626 -16.31 -13.63 -3.10
C PHE A 626 -16.22 -12.14 -2.71
N PRO A 627 -15.70 -11.83 -1.51
CA PRO A 627 -15.49 -10.47 -1.08
C PRO A 627 -14.42 -9.76 -1.92
N ARG A 628 -14.57 -8.44 -2.09
CA ARG A 628 -13.74 -7.60 -2.98
C ARG A 628 -12.25 -7.66 -2.66
N GLU A 629 -11.91 -7.90 -1.40
CA GLU A 629 -10.54 -7.99 -0.86
C GLU A 629 -9.79 -9.21 -1.40
N GLN A 630 -10.51 -10.26 -1.83
CA GLN A 630 -9.93 -11.44 -2.47
C GLN A 630 -9.64 -11.24 -3.96
N PHE A 631 -9.84 -10.04 -4.51
CA PHE A 631 -9.56 -9.76 -5.93
C PHE A 631 -8.43 -8.75 -6.15
N LEU A 632 -7.55 -9.08 -7.09
CA LEU A 632 -6.63 -8.17 -7.74
C LEU A 632 -7.02 -7.98 -9.20
N PHE A 633 -7.25 -6.74 -9.60
CA PHE A 633 -7.53 -6.35 -10.98
C PHE A 633 -6.29 -5.70 -11.59
N LEU A 634 -5.93 -6.14 -12.80
CA LEU A 634 -4.77 -5.70 -13.57
C LEU A 634 -5.20 -5.26 -14.97
N ARG A 635 -4.38 -4.43 -15.62
CA ARG A 635 -4.50 -4.14 -17.05
C ARG A 635 -3.29 -4.63 -17.80
N LEU A 636 -3.52 -5.19 -18.99
CA LEU A 636 -2.47 -5.73 -19.85
C LEU A 636 -1.50 -4.65 -20.34
N ASP A 637 -1.99 -3.47 -20.68
CA ASP A 637 -1.16 -2.34 -21.12
C ASP A 637 -0.21 -1.87 -20.01
N ARG A 638 -0.67 -1.81 -18.76
CA ARG A 638 0.19 -1.51 -17.60
C ARG A 638 1.20 -2.60 -17.31
N LEU A 639 0.78 -3.87 -17.40
CA LEU A 639 1.69 -5.01 -17.28
C LEU A 639 2.78 -5.00 -18.36
N ALA A 640 2.43 -4.58 -19.58
CA ALA A 640 3.39 -4.41 -20.67
C ALA A 640 4.30 -3.20 -20.46
N ALA A 641 3.78 -2.09 -19.92
CA ALA A 641 4.56 -0.86 -19.69
C ALA A 641 5.59 -1.02 -18.57
N ASN A 642 5.23 -1.65 -17.45
CA ASN A 642 6.17 -1.93 -16.36
C ASN A 642 5.88 -3.28 -15.69
N THR A 643 6.39 -4.34 -16.30
CA THR A 643 6.14 -5.72 -15.85
C THR A 643 6.62 -5.97 -14.42
N GLN A 644 7.79 -5.45 -14.02
CA GLN A 644 8.32 -5.67 -12.67
C GLN A 644 7.46 -5.00 -11.60
N ALA A 645 7.01 -3.76 -11.83
CA ALA A 645 6.15 -3.06 -10.90
C ALA A 645 4.79 -3.75 -10.73
N GLU A 646 4.17 -4.20 -11.82
CA GLU A 646 2.91 -4.94 -11.76
C GLU A 646 3.08 -6.30 -11.09
N MET A 647 4.18 -7.02 -11.35
CA MET A 647 4.48 -8.27 -10.66
C MET A 647 4.75 -8.08 -9.16
N ALA A 648 5.36 -6.96 -8.75
CA ALA A 648 5.49 -6.63 -7.34
C ALA A 648 4.11 -6.39 -6.66
N ARG A 649 3.12 -5.86 -7.39
CA ARG A 649 1.73 -5.76 -6.90
C ARG A 649 1.09 -7.14 -6.77
N VAL A 650 1.30 -8.02 -7.75
CA VAL A 650 0.82 -9.41 -7.72
C VAL A 650 1.42 -10.17 -6.54
N PHE A 651 2.74 -10.14 -6.35
CA PHE A 651 3.40 -10.83 -5.23
C PHE A 651 2.91 -10.33 -3.88
N ARG A 652 2.76 -9.02 -3.71
CA ARG A 652 2.20 -8.44 -2.47
C ARG A 652 0.78 -8.92 -2.20
N PHE A 653 -0.07 -8.94 -3.24
CA PHE A 653 -1.44 -9.43 -3.13
C PHE A 653 -1.49 -10.91 -2.76
N LEU A 654 -0.63 -11.73 -3.39
CA LEU A 654 -0.45 -13.15 -3.09
C LEU A 654 0.30 -13.40 -1.77
N GLY A 655 0.61 -12.37 -0.98
CA GLY A 655 1.33 -12.50 0.28
C GLY A 655 2.74 -13.08 0.14
N LEU A 656 3.32 -13.02 -1.06
CA LEU A 656 4.65 -13.52 -1.37
C LEU A 656 5.73 -12.50 -0.97
N PRO A 657 6.93 -12.95 -0.58
CA PRO A 657 8.10 -12.09 -0.46
C PRO A 657 8.37 -11.26 -1.73
N PRO A 658 8.99 -10.08 -1.62
CA PRO A 658 9.43 -9.34 -2.80
C PRO A 658 10.43 -10.18 -3.61
N ALA A 659 10.16 -10.35 -4.90
CA ALA A 659 11.06 -11.01 -5.83
C ALA A 659 11.05 -10.29 -7.18
N ARG A 660 12.14 -10.44 -7.94
CA ARG A 660 12.26 -9.96 -9.31
C ARG A 660 12.10 -11.14 -10.26
N ILE A 661 11.25 -11.00 -11.28
CA ILE A 661 11.13 -12.01 -12.33
C ILE A 661 12.30 -11.88 -13.32
N ALA A 662 12.82 -13.00 -13.80
CA ALA A 662 13.94 -13.02 -14.74
C ALA A 662 13.46 -12.86 -16.19
N ASP A 663 12.42 -13.61 -16.58
CA ASP A 663 11.84 -13.55 -17.91
C ASP A 663 10.59 -12.67 -17.92
N THR A 664 10.71 -11.49 -18.53
CA THR A 664 9.63 -10.53 -18.74
C THR A 664 9.03 -10.62 -20.15
N LYS A 665 9.46 -11.57 -21.00
CA LYS A 665 9.01 -11.63 -22.39
C LYS A 665 7.54 -12.04 -22.47
N PRO A 666 6.70 -11.27 -23.20
CA PRO A 666 5.32 -11.65 -23.44
C PRO A 666 5.21 -13.02 -24.13
N LYS A 667 4.22 -13.83 -23.74
CA LYS A 667 3.91 -15.13 -24.33
C LYS A 667 2.72 -15.01 -25.28
N ASN A 668 2.72 -15.81 -26.35
CA ASN A 668 1.63 -15.87 -27.34
C ASN A 668 1.31 -14.53 -28.02
N THR A 669 2.33 -13.69 -28.26
CA THR A 669 2.20 -12.47 -29.05
C THR A 669 2.15 -12.77 -30.53
N ARG A 670 1.39 -11.96 -31.28
CA ARG A 670 1.27 -12.03 -32.74
C ARG A 670 1.04 -10.64 -33.28
N ALA A 671 1.55 -10.38 -34.48
CA ALA A 671 1.18 -9.22 -35.26
C ALA A 671 -0.06 -9.54 -36.09
N TYR A 672 -0.99 -8.59 -36.15
CA TYR A 672 -2.23 -8.72 -36.89
C TYR A 672 -2.42 -7.48 -37.77
N SER A 673 -3.10 -7.63 -38.90
CA SER A 673 -3.61 -6.48 -39.65
C SER A 673 -4.57 -5.68 -38.75
N PRO A 674 -4.63 -4.35 -38.90
CA PRO A 674 -5.57 -3.52 -38.13
C PRO A 674 -7.01 -3.96 -38.34
N ILE A 675 -7.85 -3.74 -37.32
CA ILE A 675 -9.30 -3.86 -37.42
C ILE A 675 -9.79 -2.79 -38.39
N ASP A 676 -10.76 -3.13 -39.23
CA ASP A 676 -11.46 -2.13 -40.05
C ASP A 676 -12.03 -1.00 -39.17
N ALA A 677 -11.94 0.23 -39.66
CA ALA A 677 -12.27 1.42 -38.88
C ALA A 677 -13.76 1.49 -38.51
N GLU A 678 -14.65 1.04 -39.39
CA GLU A 678 -16.09 1.01 -39.15
C GLU A 678 -16.42 -0.08 -38.11
N THR A 679 -15.86 -1.28 -38.27
CA THR A 679 -16.02 -2.37 -37.30
C THR A 679 -15.51 -1.97 -35.91
N ARG A 680 -14.36 -1.28 -35.83
CA ARG A 680 -13.82 -0.75 -34.57
C ARG A 680 -14.78 0.24 -33.92
N ALA A 681 -15.19 1.28 -34.65
CA ALA A 681 -16.07 2.32 -34.12
C ALA A 681 -17.39 1.74 -33.60
N ARG A 682 -17.94 0.75 -34.32
CA ARG A 682 -19.14 0.02 -33.89
C ARG A 682 -18.92 -0.72 -32.57
N LEU A 683 -17.82 -1.44 -32.41
CA LEU A 683 -17.51 -2.14 -31.15
C LEU A 683 -17.21 -1.18 -30.00
N GLU A 684 -16.53 -0.06 -30.26
CA GLU A 684 -16.29 0.98 -29.25
C GLU A 684 -17.60 1.57 -28.73
N ALA A 685 -18.55 1.88 -29.62
CA ALA A 685 -19.88 2.34 -29.23
C ALA A 685 -20.63 1.30 -28.37
N ILE A 686 -20.55 0.02 -28.73
CA ILE A 686 -21.17 -1.06 -27.95
C ILE A 686 -20.53 -1.21 -26.57
N TYR A 687 -19.20 -1.11 -26.46
CA TYR A 687 -18.52 -1.27 -25.17
C TYR A 687 -18.55 -0.03 -24.27
N ALA A 688 -18.77 1.17 -24.81
CA ALA A 688 -18.74 2.42 -24.07
C ALA A 688 -19.56 2.40 -22.75
N PRO A 689 -20.87 2.07 -22.74
CA PRO A 689 -21.65 2.04 -21.50
C PRO A 689 -21.16 0.97 -20.50
N HIS A 690 -20.61 -0.14 -21.01
CA HIS A 690 -20.03 -1.20 -20.19
C HIS A 690 -18.68 -0.82 -19.58
N ASN A 691 -17.85 -0.08 -20.33
CA ASN A 691 -16.58 0.46 -19.84
C ASN A 691 -16.84 1.52 -18.77
N ASP A 692 -17.86 2.36 -18.93
CA ASP A 692 -18.28 3.31 -17.90
C ASP A 692 -18.74 2.59 -16.62
N ARG A 693 -19.49 1.49 -16.75
CA ARG A 693 -19.87 0.64 -15.61
C ARG A 693 -18.63 0.02 -14.95
N LEU A 694 -17.64 -0.43 -15.74
CA LEU A 694 -16.39 -0.95 -15.21
C LEU A 694 -15.59 0.11 -14.45
N VAL A 695 -15.55 1.35 -14.95
CA VAL A 695 -14.89 2.49 -14.29
C VAL A 695 -15.58 2.83 -12.97
N ARG A 696 -16.92 2.78 -12.92
CA ARG A 696 -17.67 2.94 -11.66
C ARG A 696 -17.33 1.82 -10.66
N LEU A 697 -17.17 0.58 -11.13
CA LEU A 697 -16.88 -0.58 -10.29
C LEU A 697 -15.44 -0.63 -9.77
N LEU A 698 -14.46 -0.30 -10.62
CA LEU A 698 -13.04 -0.54 -10.33
C LEU A 698 -12.18 0.72 -10.27
N GLY A 699 -12.68 1.88 -10.71
CA GLY A 699 -11.96 3.15 -10.75
C GLY A 699 -11.56 3.60 -12.15
N LYS A 700 -11.22 4.90 -12.28
CA LYS A 700 -10.84 5.56 -13.55
C LYS A 700 -9.60 4.95 -14.22
N GLU A 701 -8.77 4.27 -13.44
CA GLU A 701 -7.63 3.53 -13.97
C GLU A 701 -8.02 2.37 -14.90
N PHE A 702 -9.29 1.94 -14.94
CA PHE A 702 -9.83 0.91 -15.84
C PHE A 702 -10.64 1.48 -17.01
N ALA A 703 -10.51 2.78 -17.32
CA ALA A 703 -11.03 3.35 -18.55
C ALA A 703 -10.24 2.82 -19.77
N PHE A 704 -10.95 2.19 -20.71
CA PHE A 704 -10.40 1.66 -21.96
C PHE A 704 -10.70 2.58 -23.13
#